data_AF-D6SU46-F1
#
_entry.id   AF-D6SU46-F1
#
_cell.length_a   1.000
_cell.length_b   1.000
_cell.length_c   1.000
_cell.angle_alpha   90.00
_cell.angle_beta   90.00
_cell.angle_gamma   90.00
#
_symmetry.space_group_name_H-M   'P 1'
#
loop_
_entity.id
_entity.type
_entity.pdbx_description
1 polymer ?
#
loop_
_entity_poly.entity_id
_entity_poly.type
_entity_poly.pdbx_seq_one_letter_code
_entity_poly.pdbx_strand_id
1 'polypeptide(L)'
;MTTYQHPRTTWQAYTATLPYARDLYMQWQATMFDPDYEQALNDYILAMDQGTSDSRRQELLQQSRKNLAALKNSGDEHITTDLALIRVLSALGQTDQAAYIADLLLKNLAQNDNIPLDRPFLPPSGDFDHRPVQDTLAGWLRSALENAREPSQSISDTQEQQPPSVPAEPETPSQPKPQTQKIGRNAKCPCGSGKKYKKCCEALDTQALTQDQSHHPEPQSPVASDFTAPQASPQEPTATWSINIKGGIKVVAPADISNMNTYVLLEQEDWYEPEIEFVRALIQTGMTAMDCDTGYGVYALSIAAKMQGHGKVIALNPDPLFFESLQENRLQEIITTEPDHTALDFIRLGSSDQDMQQLCQGSPLVMFPASNELIKTFKDLNLDIYKLIPGLNALAPYQESNSALQGNLFACSKERAQILRQNNLLAASPNTTRSSSPDINGLMDNIQNDHHERPAYHPDKLELFEEDDKDLIKAYKTVVYDQQEELDLKASEAFNNLIRGYVKQARTIFNKILEKTVQNHEAQKLWLQAFNELASLRNKRPKKQKNDNIPALEQSGYKILNPAGMGWSGSGALTAYFKEFPNITFVDAGEISHIEGTISLMNLRSFQGSHGEFFKFLVLFFGFTLFGYSSSKSFKQRYGLERSKVKSRHMLDFISYAEGALHFMRLMKHIHDGNKIKYKVFKQAANLLINKICESYADEHTEYVLMDNSLHISTIHNIEYIDNMQVLCTYRDPRSNYVARVKEDWKFGPRIYKNGPVAYAESYRHFREYTGNIIENLKNNRDNVWTVQFEDFVSSEDYRQDLARKLKLDPARQDRHTHFKPWESIKNIDNYKRYENQEEILQIQQKLPQYLWEQQSNTT
;
A
#
# COMPACT_ATOMS: atom_id res chain seq x y z
N MET A 1 30.05 23.86 13.66
CA MET A 1 29.36 25.06 13.16
C MET A 1 29.42 25.02 11.64
N THR A 2 28.39 24.44 11.02
CA THR A 2 28.19 24.48 9.57
C THR A 2 27.44 25.77 9.26
N THR A 3 28.07 26.67 8.52
CA THR A 3 27.51 27.93 8.05
C THR A 3 26.35 27.63 7.11
N TYR A 4 25.13 27.99 7.52
CA TYR A 4 23.94 27.99 6.67
C TYR A 4 24.17 28.99 5.53
N GLN A 5 24.20 28.52 4.28
CA GLN A 5 24.11 29.40 3.13
C GLN A 5 22.65 29.81 2.97
N HIS A 6 22.36 31.10 3.13
CA HIS A 6 21.04 31.65 2.84
C HIS A 6 20.72 31.50 1.34
N PRO A 7 19.48 31.16 0.97
CA PRO A 7 19.08 31.02 -0.44
C PRO A 7 19.24 32.35 -1.19
N ARG A 8 19.59 32.29 -2.48
CA ARG A 8 19.71 33.48 -3.36
C ARG A 8 18.37 34.19 -3.57
N THR A 9 17.27 33.44 -3.50
CA THR A 9 15.89 33.92 -3.61
C THR A 9 15.14 33.41 -2.39
N THR A 10 14.69 34.33 -1.54
CA THR A 10 13.88 33.99 -0.38
C THR A 10 12.40 33.92 -0.77
N TRP A 11 11.55 33.34 0.07
CA TRP A 11 10.10 33.33 -0.14
C TRP A 11 9.53 34.73 -0.37
N GLN A 12 10.08 35.77 0.26
CA GLN A 12 9.69 37.16 0.04
C GLN A 12 9.91 37.57 -1.43
N ALA A 13 11.11 37.35 -1.95
CA ALA A 13 11.44 37.71 -3.34
C ALA A 13 10.63 36.89 -4.35
N TYR A 14 10.40 35.60 -4.08
CA TYR A 14 9.65 34.72 -4.97
C TYR A 14 8.16 35.07 -4.99
N THR A 15 7.50 35.12 -3.84
CA THR A 15 6.05 35.41 -3.76
C THR A 15 5.69 36.82 -4.25
N ALA A 16 6.60 37.80 -4.15
CA ALA A 16 6.41 39.13 -4.73
C ALA A 16 6.24 39.10 -6.27
N THR A 17 6.68 38.03 -6.94
CA THR A 17 6.52 37.85 -8.39
C THR A 17 5.19 37.21 -8.78
N LEU A 18 4.45 36.64 -7.82
CA LEU A 18 3.21 35.90 -8.08
C LEU A 18 2.00 36.84 -8.07
N PRO A 19 1.17 36.88 -9.14
CA PRO A 19 0.07 37.84 -9.25
C PRO A 19 -0.94 37.81 -8.10
N TYR A 20 -1.28 36.62 -7.58
CA TYR A 20 -2.26 36.47 -6.49
C TYR A 20 -1.76 37.02 -5.15
N ALA A 21 -0.44 37.11 -4.96
CA ALA A 21 0.16 37.53 -3.70
C ALA A 21 0.16 39.06 -3.52
N ARG A 22 -0.09 39.84 -4.59
CA ARG A 22 0.05 41.31 -4.59
C ARG A 22 -0.70 42.00 -3.44
N ASP A 23 -1.93 41.58 -3.18
CA ASP A 23 -2.79 42.21 -2.17
C ASP A 23 -2.55 41.68 -0.74
N LEU A 24 -1.86 40.54 -0.61
CA LEU A 24 -1.52 39.90 0.67
C LEU A 24 -0.09 40.19 1.13
N TYR A 25 0.78 40.56 0.19
CA TYR A 25 2.23 40.63 0.40
C TYR A 25 2.62 41.57 1.54
N MET A 26 2.00 42.75 1.63
CA MET A 26 2.28 43.72 2.70
C MET A 26 1.91 43.18 4.09
N GLN A 27 0.84 42.38 4.18
CA GLN A 27 0.45 41.72 5.43
C GLN A 27 1.45 40.61 5.78
N TRP A 28 1.82 39.76 4.81
CA TRP A 28 2.77 38.66 5.02
C TRP A 28 4.14 39.11 5.49
N GLN A 29 4.61 40.30 5.05
CA GLN A 29 5.87 40.86 5.54
C GLN A 29 5.85 41.22 7.03
N ALA A 30 4.67 41.44 7.60
CA ALA A 30 4.50 41.77 9.01
C ALA A 30 4.14 40.54 9.87
N THR A 31 3.78 39.41 9.27
CA THR A 31 3.39 38.18 9.97
C THR A 31 4.61 37.43 10.50
N MET A 32 4.63 37.10 11.80
CA MET A 32 5.58 36.12 12.34
C MET A 32 5.00 34.71 12.26
N PHE A 33 5.80 33.76 11.79
CA PHE A 33 5.43 32.35 11.71
C PHE A 33 6.63 31.46 12.03
N ASP A 34 6.38 30.16 12.21
CA ASP A 34 7.39 29.19 12.64
C ASP A 34 8.62 29.17 11.71
N PRO A 35 9.85 29.23 12.24
CA PRO A 35 11.08 29.18 11.44
C PRO A 35 11.20 27.93 10.55
N ASP A 36 10.67 26.78 10.97
CA ASP A 36 10.74 25.54 10.18
C ASP A 36 9.84 25.62 8.94
N TYR A 37 8.77 26.40 9.00
CA TYR A 37 7.92 26.66 7.83
C TYR A 37 8.57 27.64 6.87
N GLU A 38 9.19 28.70 7.41
CA GLU A 38 9.97 29.62 6.60
C GLU A 38 11.05 28.85 5.83
N GLN A 39 11.75 27.96 6.54
CA GLN A 39 12.74 27.08 5.94
C GLN A 39 12.12 26.16 4.88
N ALA A 40 10.93 25.60 5.12
CA ALA A 40 10.27 24.72 4.16
C ALA A 40 9.90 25.42 2.84
N LEU A 41 9.39 26.66 2.90
CA LEU A 41 9.10 27.46 1.70
C LEU A 41 10.40 27.78 0.94
N ASN A 42 11.43 28.20 1.65
CA ASN A 42 12.73 28.51 1.07
C ASN A 42 13.41 27.28 0.44
N ASP A 43 13.28 26.10 1.06
CA ASP A 43 13.81 24.85 0.52
C ASP A 43 13.10 24.46 -0.78
N TYR A 44 11.76 24.59 -0.84
CA TYR A 44 11.01 24.37 -2.07
C TYR A 44 11.45 25.33 -3.18
N ILE A 45 11.52 26.63 -2.89
CA ILE A 45 11.90 27.66 -3.88
C ILE A 45 13.31 27.40 -4.40
N LEU A 46 14.26 27.07 -3.51
CA LEU A 46 15.62 26.74 -3.91
C LEU A 46 15.66 25.43 -4.72
N ALA A 47 14.79 24.47 -4.45
CA ALA A 47 14.66 23.26 -5.23
C ALA A 47 14.20 23.57 -6.68
N MET A 48 13.35 24.57 -6.86
CA MET A 48 12.85 24.98 -8.18
C MET A 48 13.81 25.89 -8.96
N ASP A 49 14.90 26.36 -8.35
CA ASP A 49 15.90 27.18 -9.04
C ASP A 49 16.62 26.40 -10.16
N GLN A 50 16.81 27.04 -11.31
CA GLN A 50 17.41 26.42 -12.50
C GLN A 50 18.87 26.01 -12.28
N GLY A 51 19.57 26.65 -11.32
CA GLY A 51 20.95 26.32 -10.96
C GLY A 51 21.11 25.14 -9.99
N THR A 52 20.01 24.57 -9.48
CA THR A 52 20.06 23.50 -8.48
C THR A 52 20.24 22.14 -9.13
N SER A 53 21.27 21.39 -8.73
CA SER A 53 21.48 20.00 -9.19
C SER A 53 20.36 19.07 -8.69
N ASP A 54 20.04 17.99 -9.42
CA ASP A 54 18.92 17.10 -9.07
C ASP A 54 19.04 16.44 -7.68
N SER A 55 20.25 16.01 -7.30
CA SER A 55 20.50 15.47 -5.94
C SER A 55 20.14 16.51 -4.88
N ARG A 56 20.51 17.77 -5.12
CA ARG A 56 20.21 18.87 -4.21
C ARG A 56 18.72 19.24 -4.24
N ARG A 57 18.07 19.23 -5.40
CA ARG A 57 16.64 19.44 -5.56
C ARG A 57 15.84 18.41 -4.77
N GLN A 58 16.18 17.14 -4.91
CA GLN A 58 15.53 16.05 -4.19
C GLN A 58 15.73 16.15 -2.68
N GLU A 59 16.95 16.46 -2.22
CA GLU A 59 17.23 16.72 -0.80
C GLU A 59 16.37 17.87 -0.26
N LEU A 60 16.29 18.98 -0.99
CA LEU A 60 15.53 20.17 -0.58
C LEU A 60 14.03 19.90 -0.56
N LEU A 61 13.47 19.21 -1.57
CA LEU A 61 12.06 18.84 -1.57
C LEU A 61 11.72 17.87 -0.43
N GLN A 62 12.59 16.90 -0.15
CA GLN A 62 12.40 15.99 0.98
C GLN A 62 12.50 16.71 2.33
N GLN A 63 13.41 17.68 2.45
CA GLN A 63 13.57 18.50 3.66
C GLN A 63 12.35 19.41 3.87
N SER A 64 11.88 20.07 2.80
CA SER A 64 10.66 20.88 2.82
C SER A 64 9.44 20.05 3.25
N ARG A 65 9.24 18.87 2.65
CA ARG A 65 8.17 17.94 3.03
C ARG A 65 8.27 17.55 4.50
N LYS A 66 9.47 17.23 4.97
CA LYS A 66 9.73 16.81 6.35
C LYS A 66 9.39 17.92 7.35
N ASN A 67 9.77 19.16 7.06
CA ASN A 67 9.49 20.30 7.93
C ASN A 67 7.97 20.58 8.00
N LEU A 68 7.28 20.62 6.84
CA LEU A 68 5.83 20.81 6.79
C LEU A 68 5.08 19.68 7.51
N ALA A 69 5.48 18.43 7.31
CA ALA A 69 4.89 17.30 8.02
C ALA A 69 5.19 17.34 9.53
N ALA A 70 6.37 17.79 9.95
CA ALA A 70 6.72 17.94 11.36
C ALA A 70 5.84 19.00 12.04
N LEU A 71 5.62 20.15 11.38
CA LEU A 71 4.74 21.22 11.86
C LEU A 71 3.30 20.72 12.07
N LYS A 72 2.75 19.97 11.09
CA LYS A 72 1.44 19.33 11.26
C LYS A 72 1.40 18.37 12.44
N ASN A 73 2.46 17.58 12.64
CA ASN A 73 2.55 16.64 13.76
C ASN A 73 2.71 17.32 15.13
N SER A 74 3.25 18.55 15.17
CA SER A 74 3.32 19.37 16.39
C SER A 74 2.04 20.17 16.65
N GLY A 75 1.02 20.05 15.80
CA GLY A 75 -0.28 20.70 15.97
C GLY A 75 -0.46 22.01 15.20
N ASP A 76 0.35 22.28 14.17
CA ASP A 76 0.08 23.40 13.25
C ASP A 76 -1.16 23.08 12.39
N GLU A 77 -2.27 23.76 12.66
CA GLU A 77 -3.55 23.61 11.95
C GLU A 77 -3.75 24.67 10.86
N HIS A 78 -2.71 25.46 10.53
CA HIS A 78 -2.82 26.53 9.54
C HIS A 78 -2.95 25.99 8.10
N ILE A 79 -3.99 26.41 7.37
CA ILE A 79 -4.29 25.91 6.00
C ILE A 79 -3.13 26.07 5.02
N THR A 80 -2.34 27.13 5.17
CA THR A 80 -1.20 27.38 4.27
C THR A 80 -0.09 26.33 4.40
N THR A 81 -0.01 25.62 5.54
CA THR A 81 0.87 24.45 5.72
C THR A 81 0.41 23.29 4.84
N ASP A 82 -0.90 23.10 4.70
CA ASP A 82 -1.46 22.12 3.78
C ASP A 82 -1.28 22.52 2.31
N LEU A 83 -1.49 23.80 1.97
CA LEU A 83 -1.25 24.30 0.60
C LEU A 83 0.21 24.09 0.16
N ALA A 84 1.16 24.48 1.01
CA ALA A 84 2.58 24.27 0.76
C ALA A 84 2.94 22.78 0.69
N LEU A 85 2.34 21.94 1.54
CA LEU A 85 2.58 20.50 1.54
C LEU A 85 2.05 19.84 0.27
N ILE A 86 0.86 20.21 -0.21
CA ILE A 86 0.32 19.74 -1.50
C ILE A 86 1.32 20.06 -2.62
N ARG A 87 1.79 21.32 -2.71
CA ARG A 87 2.75 21.77 -3.72
C ARG A 87 4.05 20.96 -3.71
N VAL A 88 4.59 20.69 -2.52
CA VAL A 88 5.83 19.91 -2.34
C VAL A 88 5.62 18.43 -2.67
N LEU A 89 4.49 17.84 -2.28
CA LEU A 89 4.14 16.45 -2.58
C LEU A 89 3.99 16.24 -4.09
N SER A 90 3.32 17.16 -4.77
CA SER A 90 3.20 17.15 -6.24
C SER A 90 4.58 17.22 -6.91
N ALA A 91 5.48 18.09 -6.43
CA ALA A 91 6.86 18.17 -6.94
C ALA A 91 7.68 16.89 -6.68
N LEU A 92 7.36 16.12 -5.65
CA LEU A 92 7.95 14.81 -5.36
C LEU A 92 7.30 13.64 -6.12
N GLY A 93 6.25 13.91 -6.91
CA GLY A 93 5.46 12.88 -7.59
C GLY A 93 4.56 12.06 -6.65
N GLN A 94 4.28 12.56 -5.44
CA GLN A 94 3.42 11.94 -4.44
C GLN A 94 1.96 12.40 -4.63
N THR A 95 1.43 12.22 -5.85
CA THR A 95 0.12 12.77 -6.30
C THR A 95 -1.05 12.27 -5.46
N ASP A 96 -1.05 11.01 -5.01
CA ASP A 96 -2.13 10.47 -4.18
C ASP A 96 -2.24 11.20 -2.83
N GLN A 97 -1.09 11.55 -2.23
CA GLN A 97 -1.04 12.29 -0.98
C GLN A 97 -1.43 13.75 -1.17
N ALA A 98 -0.98 14.37 -2.28
CA ALA A 98 -1.36 15.72 -2.66
C ALA A 98 -2.88 15.82 -2.89
N ALA A 99 -3.46 14.91 -3.67
CA ALA A 99 -4.88 14.85 -3.97
C ALA A 99 -5.73 14.60 -2.72
N TYR A 100 -5.26 13.74 -1.81
CA TYR A 100 -5.93 13.51 -0.53
C TYR A 100 -6.01 14.77 0.33
N ILE A 101 -4.91 15.52 0.48
CA ILE A 101 -4.91 16.76 1.26
C ILE A 101 -5.76 17.83 0.56
N ALA A 102 -5.70 17.91 -0.77
CA ALA A 102 -6.53 18.82 -1.55
C ALA A 102 -8.03 18.54 -1.36
N ASP A 103 -8.45 17.27 -1.36
CA ASP A 103 -9.84 16.86 -1.10
C ASP A 103 -10.32 17.24 0.33
N LEU A 104 -9.44 17.08 1.34
CA LEU A 104 -9.73 17.53 2.70
C LEU A 104 -9.95 19.04 2.77
N LEU A 105 -9.08 19.82 2.11
CA LEU A 105 -9.22 21.28 2.08
C LEU A 105 -10.50 21.70 1.34
N LEU A 106 -10.79 21.12 0.17
CA LEU A 106 -12.01 21.42 -0.58
C LEU A 106 -13.29 21.16 0.22
N LYS A 107 -13.34 20.08 1.01
CA LYS A 107 -14.46 19.78 1.91
C LYS A 107 -14.64 20.83 2.99
N ASN A 108 -13.55 21.34 3.56
CA ASN A 108 -13.58 22.40 4.57
C ASN A 108 -13.98 23.75 3.95
N LEU A 109 -13.51 24.04 2.72
CA LEU A 109 -13.85 25.26 1.97
C LEU A 109 -15.28 25.28 1.42
N ALA A 110 -15.98 24.14 1.40
CA ALA A 110 -17.40 24.09 1.07
C ALA A 110 -18.29 24.52 2.25
N GLN A 111 -17.75 24.55 3.47
CA GLN A 111 -18.49 24.82 4.71
C GLN A 111 -18.21 26.20 5.32
N ASN A 112 -17.15 26.89 4.87
CA ASN A 112 -16.74 28.20 5.38
C ASN A 112 -15.96 29.00 4.30
N ASP A 113 -16.46 30.18 3.94
CA ASP A 113 -15.83 31.06 2.94
C ASP A 113 -14.71 31.95 3.54
N ASN A 114 -14.55 31.98 4.86
CA ASN A 114 -13.53 32.81 5.52
C ASN A 114 -12.26 32.00 5.81
N ILE A 115 -11.26 32.11 4.93
CA ILE A 115 -10.00 31.38 5.00
C ILE A 115 -8.90 32.30 5.56
N PRO A 116 -8.26 31.98 6.69
CA PRO A 116 -7.10 32.74 7.17
C PRO A 116 -5.90 32.49 6.24
N LEU A 117 -5.63 33.47 5.36
CA LEU A 117 -4.48 33.51 4.45
C LEU A 117 -3.48 34.60 4.88
N ASP A 118 -3.33 34.79 6.19
CA ASP A 118 -2.43 35.74 6.85
C ASP A 118 -0.97 35.29 6.88
N ARG A 119 -0.68 34.07 6.41
CA ARG A 119 0.67 33.51 6.22
C ARG A 119 1.00 33.34 4.73
N PRO A 120 2.25 33.60 4.30
CA PRO A 120 2.67 33.34 2.93
C PRO A 120 2.52 31.86 2.58
N PHE A 121 2.02 31.59 1.38
CA PHE A 121 1.81 30.23 0.88
C PHE A 121 2.20 30.12 -0.59
N LEU A 122 2.45 28.89 -1.04
CA LEU A 122 2.59 28.53 -2.45
C LEU A 122 1.26 27.93 -2.93
N PRO A 123 0.80 28.24 -4.16
CA PRO A 123 -0.40 27.60 -4.66
C PRO A 123 -0.21 26.09 -4.71
N PRO A 124 -1.27 25.29 -4.46
CA PRO A 124 -1.19 23.84 -4.42
C PRO A 124 -0.77 23.21 -5.77
N SER A 125 -1.04 23.91 -6.88
CA SER A 125 -0.57 23.58 -8.22
C SER A 125 0.25 24.72 -8.82
N GLY A 126 1.26 24.37 -9.62
CA GLY A 126 2.14 25.35 -10.28
C GLY A 126 1.55 26.06 -11.45
N ASP A 127 0.50 25.49 -12.05
CA ASP A 127 -0.25 26.11 -13.13
C ASP A 127 -0.92 27.41 -12.66
N PHE A 128 -1.01 27.59 -11.35
CA PHE A 128 -1.57 28.77 -10.70
C PHE A 128 -0.50 29.81 -10.31
N ASP A 129 0.80 29.56 -10.48
CA ASP A 129 1.85 30.52 -10.11
C ASP A 129 1.66 31.88 -10.82
N HIS A 130 1.18 31.88 -12.07
CA HIS A 130 0.96 33.08 -12.88
C HIS A 130 -0.49 33.30 -13.32
N ARG A 131 -1.43 32.48 -12.85
CA ARG A 131 -2.85 32.62 -13.19
C ARG A 131 -3.45 33.77 -12.38
N PRO A 132 -4.01 34.83 -13.00
CA PRO A 132 -4.59 35.95 -12.26
C PRO A 132 -5.85 35.51 -11.50
N VAL A 133 -6.11 36.16 -10.35
CA VAL A 133 -7.38 36.04 -9.64
C VAL A 133 -8.45 36.79 -10.44
N GLN A 134 -9.47 36.09 -10.93
CA GLN A 134 -10.53 36.69 -11.76
C GLN A 134 -11.69 37.23 -10.92
N ASP A 135 -12.24 36.42 -10.01
CA ASP A 135 -13.41 36.80 -9.20
C ASP A 135 -13.04 37.03 -7.73
N THR A 136 -12.80 35.95 -6.99
CA THR A 136 -12.42 35.99 -5.58
C THR A 136 -11.21 35.10 -5.36
N LEU A 137 -10.36 35.46 -4.40
CA LEU A 137 -9.21 34.65 -4.02
C LEU A 137 -9.63 33.25 -3.55
N ALA A 138 -10.77 33.13 -2.87
CA ALA A 138 -11.34 31.85 -2.45
C ALA A 138 -11.76 30.98 -3.64
N GLY A 139 -12.41 31.56 -4.66
CA GLY A 139 -12.75 30.85 -5.90
C GLY A 139 -11.51 30.41 -6.67
N TRP A 140 -10.52 31.28 -6.78
CA TRP A 140 -9.24 30.95 -7.40
C TRP A 140 -8.50 29.82 -6.66
N LEU A 141 -8.49 29.85 -5.33
CA LEU A 141 -7.85 28.81 -4.52
C LEU A 141 -8.59 27.47 -4.63
N ARG A 142 -9.93 27.50 -4.72
CA ARG A 142 -10.76 26.30 -4.96
C ARG A 142 -10.37 25.65 -6.29
N SER A 143 -10.22 26.42 -7.37
CA SER A 143 -9.75 25.90 -8.66
C SER A 143 -8.33 25.34 -8.59
N ALA A 144 -7.43 25.98 -7.82
CA ALA A 144 -6.07 25.47 -7.62
C ALA A 144 -6.06 24.12 -6.88
N LEU A 145 -6.93 23.96 -5.89
CA LEU A 145 -7.10 22.71 -5.16
C LEU A 145 -7.79 21.62 -5.99
N GLU A 146 -8.77 21.97 -6.82
CA GLU A 146 -9.41 21.03 -7.76
C GLU A 146 -8.40 20.46 -8.75
N ASN A 147 -7.57 21.33 -9.33
CA ASN A 147 -6.47 20.90 -10.21
C ASN A 147 -5.44 20.01 -9.50
N ALA A 148 -5.14 20.28 -8.22
CA ALA A 148 -4.28 19.40 -7.41
C ALA A 148 -4.97 18.11 -6.93
N ARG A 149 -6.31 18.06 -6.95
CA ARG A 149 -7.13 16.90 -6.57
C ARG A 149 -7.24 15.89 -7.71
N GLU A 150 -7.27 16.36 -8.95
CA GLU A 150 -7.28 15.48 -10.11
C GLU A 150 -6.00 14.63 -10.09
N PRO A 151 -6.09 13.29 -9.98
CA PRO A 151 -4.98 12.46 -10.40
C PRO A 151 -4.65 12.86 -11.84
N SER A 152 -3.43 12.64 -12.30
CA SER A 152 -3.15 12.55 -13.74
C SER A 152 -3.97 11.38 -14.31
N GLN A 153 -5.29 11.54 -14.43
CA GLN A 153 -6.20 10.62 -15.07
C GLN A 153 -5.91 10.78 -16.55
N SER A 154 -5.15 9.82 -17.07
CA SER A 154 -5.25 9.52 -18.49
C SER A 154 -6.71 9.21 -18.77
N ILE A 155 -7.33 9.98 -19.65
CA ILE A 155 -8.65 9.71 -20.21
C ILE A 155 -8.50 8.48 -21.11
N SER A 156 -8.38 7.30 -20.50
CA SER A 156 -8.17 6.03 -21.20
C SER A 156 -9.42 5.14 -21.19
N ASP A 157 -10.54 5.62 -20.64
CA ASP A 157 -11.83 4.92 -20.71
C ASP A 157 -12.70 5.52 -21.82
N THR A 158 -12.29 5.33 -23.08
CA THR A 158 -13.17 5.52 -24.23
C THR A 158 -14.15 4.34 -24.31
N GLN A 159 -15.28 4.45 -23.61
CA GLN A 159 -16.52 3.96 -24.20
C GLN A 159 -17.03 5.05 -25.16
N GLU A 160 -16.99 4.78 -26.45
CA GLU A 160 -17.76 5.53 -27.45
C GLU A 160 -19.24 5.49 -27.03
N GLN A 161 -19.71 6.57 -26.40
CA GLN A 161 -21.13 6.79 -26.18
C GLN A 161 -21.74 7.25 -27.51
N GLN A 162 -22.49 6.36 -28.15
CA GLN A 162 -23.41 6.73 -29.23
C GLN A 162 -24.43 7.77 -28.73
N PRO A 163 -24.81 8.76 -29.55
CA PRO A 163 -25.76 9.80 -29.17
C PRO A 163 -27.18 9.24 -28.90
N PRO A 164 -27.99 9.92 -28.08
CA PRO A 164 -29.22 9.37 -27.50
C PRO A 164 -30.31 9.18 -28.55
N SER A 165 -30.85 7.96 -28.65
CA SER A 165 -32.04 7.64 -29.45
C SER A 165 -33.31 7.71 -28.60
N VAL A 166 -34.31 8.39 -29.18
CA VAL A 166 -35.68 8.63 -28.68
C VAL A 166 -36.43 7.31 -28.46
N PRO A 167 -37.37 7.21 -27.47
CA PRO A 167 -37.87 5.93 -27.01
C PRO A 167 -38.94 5.33 -27.93
N ALA A 168 -38.85 4.02 -28.17
CA ALA A 168 -39.91 3.22 -28.76
C ALA A 168 -40.27 2.04 -27.82
N GLU A 169 -41.56 1.73 -27.82
CA GLU A 169 -42.35 0.83 -26.96
C GLU A 169 -41.95 -0.67 -26.95
N PRO A 170 -42.51 -1.48 -26.02
CA PRO A 170 -41.88 -2.69 -25.51
C PRO A 170 -42.19 -3.95 -26.34
N GLU A 171 -41.18 -4.79 -26.54
CA GLU A 171 -41.36 -6.17 -27.02
C GLU A 171 -40.78 -7.22 -26.06
N THR A 172 -41.53 -8.33 -26.01
CA THR A 172 -41.56 -9.52 -25.15
C THR A 172 -40.24 -10.33 -24.99
N PRO A 173 -40.14 -11.20 -23.94
CA PRO A 173 -38.89 -11.81 -23.51
C PRO A 173 -38.49 -13.07 -24.31
N SER A 174 -37.20 -13.20 -24.62
CA SER A 174 -36.61 -14.39 -25.27
C SER A 174 -35.69 -15.19 -24.33
N GLN A 175 -35.67 -16.51 -24.56
CA GLN A 175 -35.20 -17.60 -23.69
C GLN A 175 -33.67 -17.79 -23.59
N PRO A 176 -33.16 -18.55 -22.57
CA PRO A 176 -31.73 -18.72 -22.30
C PRO A 176 -31.03 -19.76 -23.20
N LYS A 177 -29.74 -19.51 -23.53
CA LYS A 177 -28.87 -20.40 -24.34
C LYS A 177 -28.33 -21.61 -23.53
N PRO A 178 -28.12 -22.79 -24.16
CA PRO A 178 -27.68 -24.02 -23.48
C PRO A 178 -26.15 -24.16 -23.37
N GLN A 179 -25.68 -24.70 -22.24
CA GLN A 179 -24.31 -25.13 -22.00
C GLN A 179 -23.98 -26.42 -22.78
N THR A 180 -22.88 -26.44 -23.54
CA THR A 180 -22.42 -27.64 -24.26
C THR A 180 -21.39 -28.45 -23.46
N GLN A 181 -21.70 -29.73 -23.25
CA GLN A 181 -20.85 -30.70 -22.57
C GLN A 181 -19.82 -31.29 -23.55
N LYS A 182 -18.52 -31.34 -23.18
CA LYS A 182 -17.43 -31.85 -24.04
C LYS A 182 -17.58 -33.37 -24.29
N ILE A 183 -17.82 -33.76 -25.55
CA ILE A 183 -17.89 -35.16 -25.99
C ILE A 183 -16.49 -35.71 -26.30
N GLY A 184 -16.17 -36.91 -25.81
CA GLY A 184 -14.86 -37.54 -26.01
C GLY A 184 -14.63 -38.08 -27.44
N ARG A 185 -13.45 -37.84 -28.02
CA ARG A 185 -13.04 -38.17 -29.42
C ARG A 185 -13.42 -39.57 -29.95
N ASN A 186 -13.41 -40.59 -29.10
CA ASN A 186 -13.69 -41.98 -29.51
C ASN A 186 -15.14 -42.41 -29.30
N ALA A 187 -15.99 -41.57 -28.69
CA ALA A 187 -17.42 -41.85 -28.50
C ALA A 187 -18.15 -41.90 -29.86
N LYS A 188 -19.32 -42.55 -29.91
CA LYS A 188 -20.17 -42.50 -31.11
C LYS A 188 -20.57 -41.05 -31.38
N CYS A 189 -20.49 -40.65 -32.64
CA CYS A 189 -20.76 -39.29 -33.05
C CYS A 189 -22.25 -38.94 -32.83
N PRO A 190 -22.58 -37.82 -32.18
CA PRO A 190 -23.96 -37.44 -31.88
C PRO A 190 -24.78 -37.08 -33.13
N CYS A 191 -24.16 -36.88 -34.29
CA CYS A 191 -24.88 -36.66 -35.55
C CYS A 191 -25.64 -37.89 -36.09
N GLY A 192 -25.63 -39.01 -35.36
CA GLY A 192 -26.37 -40.22 -35.71
C GLY A 192 -25.70 -41.09 -36.78
N SER A 193 -24.51 -40.73 -37.26
CA SER A 193 -23.82 -41.48 -38.34
C SER A 193 -23.33 -42.87 -37.95
N GLY A 194 -23.40 -43.24 -36.67
CA GLY A 194 -22.93 -44.53 -36.15
C GLY A 194 -21.41 -44.71 -36.06
N LYS A 195 -20.62 -43.74 -36.55
CA LYS A 195 -19.13 -43.74 -36.53
C LYS A 195 -18.59 -43.07 -35.25
N LYS A 196 -17.29 -43.25 -34.93
CA LYS A 196 -16.61 -42.55 -33.82
C LYS A 196 -16.45 -41.05 -34.14
N TYR A 197 -16.64 -40.16 -33.16
CA TYR A 197 -16.67 -38.70 -33.33
C TYR A 197 -15.47 -38.17 -34.12
N LYS A 198 -14.25 -38.63 -33.79
CA LYS A 198 -13.01 -38.24 -34.49
C LYS A 198 -12.94 -38.58 -35.98
N LYS A 199 -13.74 -39.54 -36.44
CA LYS A 199 -13.80 -39.96 -37.85
C LYS A 199 -15.02 -39.40 -38.58
N CYS A 200 -15.72 -38.45 -37.96
CA CYS A 200 -16.94 -37.86 -38.50
C CYS A 200 -16.88 -36.33 -38.33
N CYS A 201 -17.59 -35.76 -37.37
CA CYS A 201 -17.71 -34.31 -37.24
C CYS A 201 -16.40 -33.61 -36.85
N GLU A 202 -15.52 -34.26 -36.10
CA GLU A 202 -14.24 -33.64 -35.70
C GLU A 202 -13.29 -33.40 -36.89
N ALA A 203 -13.34 -34.26 -37.93
CA ALA A 203 -12.52 -34.11 -39.13
C ALA A 203 -13.03 -32.99 -40.05
N LEU A 204 -14.31 -32.63 -39.93
CA LEU A 204 -14.94 -31.54 -40.69
C LEU A 204 -14.66 -30.18 -40.04
N ASP A 205 -14.59 -30.12 -38.70
CA ASP A 205 -14.17 -28.89 -37.97
C ASP A 205 -12.71 -28.49 -38.25
N THR A 206 -11.87 -29.43 -38.71
CA THR A 206 -10.45 -29.16 -39.01
C THR A 206 -10.21 -28.69 -40.46
N GLN A 207 -11.17 -28.89 -41.38
CA GLN A 207 -11.04 -28.46 -42.79
C GLN A 207 -11.59 -27.05 -43.06
N ALA A 208 -12.35 -26.45 -42.13
CA ALA A 208 -12.82 -25.06 -42.22
C ALA A 208 -11.75 -24.01 -41.84
N LEU A 209 -10.56 -24.44 -41.41
CA LEU A 209 -9.46 -23.55 -40.97
C LEU A 209 -8.25 -23.51 -41.91
N THR A 210 -8.32 -24.12 -43.11
CA THR A 210 -7.16 -24.22 -44.02
C THR A 210 -7.44 -23.94 -45.51
N GLN A 211 -8.56 -23.30 -45.88
CA GLN A 211 -8.86 -22.93 -47.27
C GLN A 211 -9.27 -21.47 -47.44
N ASP A 212 -8.39 -20.55 -47.04
CA ASP A 212 -8.46 -19.18 -47.56
C ASP A 212 -7.06 -18.58 -47.79
N GLN A 213 -6.28 -19.22 -48.69
CA GLN A 213 -5.16 -18.58 -49.40
C GLN A 213 -4.95 -19.21 -50.80
N SER A 214 -5.20 -18.39 -51.83
CA SER A 214 -4.56 -18.34 -53.16
C SER A 214 -4.97 -19.32 -54.29
N HIS A 215 -5.53 -18.77 -55.39
CA HIS A 215 -4.90 -18.69 -56.73
C HIS A 215 -5.84 -18.09 -57.82
N HIS A 216 -5.33 -17.08 -58.53
CA HIS A 216 -5.89 -16.42 -59.74
C HIS A 216 -5.86 -17.31 -61.01
N PRO A 217 -6.59 -16.97 -62.10
CA PRO A 217 -5.91 -16.35 -63.25
C PRO A 217 -6.73 -15.32 -64.10
N GLU A 218 -6.01 -14.36 -64.72
CA GLU A 218 -6.36 -13.42 -65.83
C GLU A 218 -6.75 -14.16 -67.16
N PRO A 219 -7.29 -13.54 -68.26
CA PRO A 219 -7.09 -12.15 -68.77
C PRO A 219 -8.25 -11.41 -69.52
N GLN A 220 -8.11 -10.07 -69.57
CA GLN A 220 -8.46 -9.05 -70.61
C GLN A 220 -9.85 -8.93 -71.30
N SER A 221 -10.52 -7.81 -70.96
CA SER A 221 -11.26 -6.76 -71.75
C SER A 221 -12.09 -7.12 -73.01
N PRO A 222 -13.29 -6.51 -73.27
CA PRO A 222 -13.48 -5.05 -73.34
C PRO A 222 -14.85 -4.42 -72.93
N VAL A 223 -14.79 -3.14 -72.56
CA VAL A 223 -15.72 -2.02 -72.87
C VAL A 223 -17.13 -1.98 -72.23
N ALA A 224 -17.25 -1.03 -71.30
CA ALA A 224 -18.29 -0.03 -71.03
C ALA A 224 -19.80 -0.36 -71.16
N SER A 225 -20.53 -0.25 -70.05
CA SER A 225 -21.65 0.68 -69.91
C SER A 225 -22.12 0.77 -68.46
N ASP A 226 -22.44 2.01 -68.07
CA ASP A 226 -22.64 2.52 -66.71
C ASP A 226 -23.65 1.75 -65.84
N PHE A 227 -23.16 1.26 -64.70
CA PHE A 227 -23.91 1.29 -63.44
C PHE A 227 -23.02 1.97 -62.41
N THR A 228 -23.30 3.26 -62.20
CA THR A 228 -22.74 4.08 -61.14
C THR A 228 -22.97 3.37 -59.80
N ALA A 229 -21.88 2.96 -59.16
CA ALA A 229 -21.90 2.62 -57.75
C ALA A 229 -22.48 3.82 -56.98
N PRO A 230 -23.23 3.60 -55.87
CA PRO A 230 -23.65 4.71 -55.04
C PRO A 230 -22.39 5.49 -54.66
N GLN A 231 -22.30 6.72 -55.17
CA GLN A 231 -21.31 7.66 -54.68
C GLN A 231 -21.51 7.69 -53.18
N ALA A 232 -20.44 7.37 -52.43
CA ALA A 232 -20.30 7.94 -51.11
C ALA A 232 -20.59 9.42 -51.29
N SER A 233 -21.67 9.88 -50.67
CA SER A 233 -21.92 11.30 -50.54
C SER A 233 -20.60 11.91 -50.09
N PRO A 234 -20.12 13.02 -50.70
CA PRO A 234 -18.99 13.72 -50.10
C PRO A 234 -19.40 13.96 -48.66
N GLN A 235 -18.73 13.31 -47.70
CA GLN A 235 -18.77 13.83 -46.34
C GLN A 235 -18.31 15.27 -46.53
N GLU A 236 -19.20 16.23 -46.26
CA GLU A 236 -18.80 17.63 -46.25
C GLU A 236 -17.51 17.70 -45.42
N PRO A 237 -16.49 18.47 -45.87
CA PRO A 237 -15.24 18.55 -45.14
C PRO A 237 -15.59 18.88 -43.70
N THR A 238 -15.36 17.93 -42.79
CA THR A 238 -15.52 18.15 -41.37
C THR A 238 -14.65 19.34 -41.07
N ALA A 239 -15.25 20.46 -40.66
CA ALA A 239 -14.48 21.64 -40.31
C ALA A 239 -13.34 21.20 -39.37
N THR A 240 -12.13 21.70 -39.58
CA THR A 240 -10.96 21.37 -38.78
C THR A 240 -10.48 22.61 -38.06
N TRP A 241 -9.82 22.41 -36.92
CA TRP A 241 -9.09 23.45 -36.22
C TRP A 241 -7.60 23.13 -36.22
N SER A 242 -6.80 24.14 -36.51
CA SER A 242 -5.35 24.13 -36.29
C SER A 242 -5.09 24.66 -34.89
N ILE A 243 -4.70 23.77 -33.99
CA ILE A 243 -4.50 24.06 -32.57
C ILE A 243 -3.01 24.12 -32.28
N ASN A 244 -2.54 25.22 -31.68
CA ASN A 244 -1.14 25.33 -31.28
C ASN A 244 -0.92 24.59 -29.96
N ILE A 245 0.09 23.71 -29.94
CA ILE A 245 0.62 23.11 -28.72
C ILE A 245 2.02 23.64 -28.42
N LYS A 246 2.53 23.34 -27.22
CA LYS A 246 3.90 23.73 -26.80
C LYS A 246 4.96 23.36 -27.83
N GLY A 247 5.97 24.22 -27.93
CA GLY A 247 7.01 24.10 -28.96
C GLY A 247 6.63 24.71 -30.32
N GLY A 248 5.47 25.38 -30.41
CA GLY A 248 5.01 26.02 -31.63
C GLY A 248 4.48 25.05 -32.68
N ILE A 249 4.02 23.87 -32.23
CA ILE A 249 3.53 22.81 -33.10
C ILE A 249 2.05 22.98 -33.32
N LYS A 250 1.61 22.78 -34.55
CA LYS A 250 0.20 22.85 -34.94
C LYS A 250 -0.38 21.46 -35.14
N VAL A 251 -1.39 21.11 -34.37
CA VAL A 251 -2.11 19.85 -34.54
C VAL A 251 -3.47 20.16 -35.15
N VAL A 252 -3.74 19.55 -36.29
CA VAL A 252 -5.03 19.64 -36.98
C VAL A 252 -5.93 18.55 -36.41
N ALA A 253 -7.05 18.97 -35.84
CA ALA A 253 -8.06 18.09 -35.25
C ALA A 253 -9.46 18.47 -35.77
N PRO A 254 -10.47 17.58 -35.64
CA PRO A 254 -11.84 17.91 -35.99
C PRO A 254 -12.32 19.13 -35.19
N ALA A 255 -13.02 20.07 -35.84
CA ALA A 255 -13.65 21.23 -35.22
C ALA A 255 -14.93 20.84 -34.45
N ASP A 256 -14.77 19.91 -33.53
CA ASP A 256 -15.84 19.31 -32.74
C ASP A 256 -15.35 19.18 -31.29
N ILE A 257 -15.90 20.00 -30.41
CA ILE A 257 -15.55 19.99 -28.99
C ILE A 257 -16.08 18.75 -28.26
N SER A 258 -16.97 17.97 -28.87
CA SER A 258 -17.39 16.68 -28.33
C SER A 258 -16.36 15.57 -28.59
N ASN A 259 -15.43 15.78 -29.52
CA ASN A 259 -14.25 14.92 -29.68
C ASN A 259 -13.30 15.19 -28.50
N MET A 260 -13.05 14.16 -27.70
CA MET A 260 -12.23 14.27 -26.49
C MET A 260 -10.81 14.77 -26.76
N ASN A 261 -10.17 14.33 -27.86
CA ASN A 261 -8.83 14.78 -28.21
C ASN A 261 -8.83 16.26 -28.62
N THR A 262 -9.84 16.72 -29.37
CA THR A 262 -10.02 18.14 -29.70
C THR A 262 -10.23 18.96 -28.43
N TYR A 263 -11.11 18.51 -27.53
CA TYR A 263 -11.37 19.19 -26.27
C TYR A 263 -10.10 19.34 -25.44
N VAL A 264 -9.33 18.27 -25.27
CA VAL A 264 -8.06 18.32 -24.52
C VAL A 264 -7.06 19.28 -25.15
N LEU A 265 -6.87 19.20 -26.48
CA LEU A 265 -5.92 20.08 -27.17
C LEU A 265 -6.29 21.57 -27.03
N LEU A 266 -7.58 21.90 -27.03
CA LEU A 266 -8.05 23.26 -26.81
C LEU A 266 -7.93 23.71 -25.36
N GLU A 267 -8.29 22.85 -24.41
CA GLU A 267 -8.32 23.22 -22.99
C GLU A 267 -6.92 23.32 -22.38
N GLN A 268 -6.02 22.41 -22.76
CA GLN A 268 -4.67 22.36 -22.21
C GLN A 268 -3.63 23.11 -23.06
N GLU A 269 -3.99 23.48 -24.30
CA GLU A 269 -3.05 23.97 -25.33
C GLU A 269 -1.80 23.06 -25.45
N ASP A 270 -1.98 21.78 -25.14
CA ASP A 270 -0.97 20.72 -25.12
C ASP A 270 -1.63 19.36 -24.92
N TRP A 271 -0.83 18.33 -24.63
CA TRP A 271 -1.29 16.98 -24.34
C TRP A 271 -1.39 16.68 -22.85
N TYR A 272 -2.38 15.86 -22.48
CA TYR A 272 -2.68 15.51 -21.10
C TYR A 272 -1.68 14.53 -20.45
N GLU A 273 -0.98 13.73 -21.25
CA GLU A 273 -0.03 12.76 -20.71
C GLU A 273 1.27 13.48 -20.28
N PRO A 274 1.68 13.37 -19.00
CA PRO A 274 2.90 14.04 -18.51
C PRO A 274 4.18 13.53 -19.19
N GLU A 275 4.14 12.33 -19.79
CA GLU A 275 5.25 11.75 -20.54
C GLU A 275 5.68 12.59 -21.75
N ILE A 276 4.81 13.45 -22.29
CA ILE A 276 5.18 14.28 -23.45
C ILE A 276 6.32 15.25 -23.13
N GLU A 277 6.35 15.81 -21.92
CA GLU A 277 7.44 16.69 -21.48
C GLU A 277 8.75 15.92 -21.26
N PHE A 278 8.66 14.68 -20.81
CA PHE A 278 9.81 13.79 -20.68
C PHE A 278 10.38 13.44 -22.06
N VAL A 279 9.52 13.06 -23.00
CA VAL A 279 9.93 12.77 -24.37
C VAL A 279 10.55 14.00 -25.03
N ARG A 280 9.98 15.20 -24.86
CA ARG A 280 10.56 16.46 -25.36
C ARG A 280 11.95 16.77 -24.79
N ALA A 281 12.24 16.34 -23.56
CA ALA A 281 13.56 16.48 -22.93
C ALA A 281 14.54 15.37 -23.33
N LEU A 282 14.01 14.17 -23.64
CA LEU A 282 14.78 13.01 -24.10
C LEU A 282 15.33 13.19 -25.51
N ILE A 283 14.49 13.69 -26.43
CA ILE A 283 14.83 13.72 -27.86
C ILE A 283 15.89 14.77 -28.16
N GLN A 284 16.93 14.34 -28.86
CA GLN A 284 18.04 15.17 -29.33
C GLN A 284 18.10 15.15 -30.86
N THR A 285 18.74 16.18 -31.44
CA THR A 285 19.10 16.24 -32.86
C THR A 285 19.87 14.98 -33.28
N GLY A 286 19.41 14.35 -34.36
CA GLY A 286 20.01 13.17 -34.98
C GLY A 286 19.41 11.83 -34.54
N MET A 287 18.53 11.82 -33.53
CA MET A 287 17.90 10.59 -33.05
C MET A 287 16.92 10.00 -34.07
N THR A 288 16.66 8.69 -33.94
CA THR A 288 15.57 8.01 -34.66
C THR A 288 14.50 7.54 -33.68
N ALA A 289 13.24 7.90 -33.92
CA ALA A 289 12.12 7.53 -33.06
C ALA A 289 11.00 6.83 -33.84
N MET A 290 10.21 6.02 -33.15
CA MET A 290 9.01 5.39 -33.69
C MET A 290 7.81 5.68 -32.79
N ASP A 291 6.72 6.12 -33.39
CA ASP A 291 5.41 6.30 -32.76
C ASP A 291 4.44 5.31 -33.38
N CYS A 292 4.14 4.22 -32.67
CA CYS A 292 3.30 3.14 -33.19
C CYS A 292 1.81 3.52 -33.25
N ASP A 293 1.39 4.56 -32.53
CA ASP A 293 0.00 5.00 -32.44
C ASP A 293 -0.11 6.51 -32.60
N THR A 294 0.20 6.97 -33.82
CA THR A 294 0.44 8.39 -34.12
C THR A 294 -0.80 9.25 -33.91
N GLY A 295 -2.00 8.75 -34.22
CA GLY A 295 -3.24 9.53 -34.16
C GLY A 295 -3.13 10.85 -34.94
N TYR A 296 -3.47 11.99 -34.31
CA TYR A 296 -3.29 13.33 -34.89
C TYR A 296 -1.83 13.83 -34.92
N GLY A 297 -0.87 13.08 -34.39
CA GLY A 297 0.56 13.37 -34.48
C GLY A 297 1.17 14.12 -33.30
N VAL A 298 0.49 14.19 -32.17
CA VAL A 298 0.93 14.97 -31.01
C VAL A 298 2.37 14.61 -30.57
N TYR A 299 2.67 13.32 -30.42
CA TYR A 299 4.03 12.85 -30.12
C TYR A 299 4.95 12.93 -31.34
N ALA A 300 4.57 12.34 -32.48
CA ALA A 300 5.40 12.32 -33.69
C ALA A 300 5.90 13.72 -34.12
N LEU A 301 5.02 14.73 -34.13
CA LEU A 301 5.36 16.12 -34.48
C LEU A 301 6.23 16.78 -33.41
N SER A 302 5.90 16.58 -32.13
CA SER A 302 6.71 17.09 -31.01
C SER A 302 8.14 16.54 -31.02
N ILE A 303 8.29 15.25 -31.32
CA ILE A 303 9.58 14.56 -31.45
C ILE A 303 10.36 15.11 -32.65
N ALA A 304 9.74 15.16 -33.84
CA ALA A 304 10.39 15.63 -35.06
C ALA A 304 10.85 17.10 -34.96
N ALA A 305 10.05 17.96 -34.32
CA ALA A 305 10.43 19.35 -34.10
C ALA A 305 11.68 19.53 -33.23
N LYS A 306 11.86 18.67 -32.22
CA LYS A 306 13.07 18.68 -31.37
C LYS A 306 14.32 18.25 -32.14
N MET A 307 14.17 17.49 -33.23
CA MET A 307 15.28 17.03 -34.06
C MET A 307 15.85 18.12 -34.99
N GLN A 308 15.19 19.27 -35.14
CA GLN A 308 15.72 20.42 -35.90
C GLN A 308 16.17 20.11 -37.33
N GLY A 309 15.44 19.27 -38.07
CA GLY A 309 15.78 18.91 -39.45
C GLY A 309 16.76 17.75 -39.60
N HIS A 310 17.34 17.26 -38.49
CA HIS A 310 18.31 16.17 -38.51
C HIS A 310 17.85 15.06 -37.57
N GLY A 311 17.46 13.91 -38.13
CA GLY A 311 16.89 12.79 -37.39
C GLY A 311 15.81 12.12 -38.23
N LYS A 312 15.07 11.20 -37.62
CA LYS A 312 13.97 10.52 -38.30
C LYS A 312 12.88 10.09 -37.32
N VAL A 313 11.62 10.23 -37.71
CA VAL A 313 10.47 9.71 -36.97
C VAL A 313 9.67 8.79 -37.88
N ILE A 314 9.39 7.58 -37.42
CA ILE A 314 8.51 6.62 -38.08
C ILE A 314 7.15 6.69 -37.39
N ALA A 315 6.15 7.20 -38.10
CA ALA A 315 4.78 7.41 -37.62
C ALA A 315 3.87 6.31 -38.18
N LEU A 316 3.46 5.38 -37.32
CA LEU A 316 2.53 4.30 -37.68
C LEU A 316 1.14 4.61 -37.14
N ASN A 317 0.13 4.00 -37.77
CA ASN A 317 -1.29 4.22 -37.48
C ASN A 317 -1.70 5.71 -37.38
N PRO A 318 -1.32 6.58 -38.35
CA PRO A 318 -1.76 7.97 -38.35
C PRO A 318 -3.24 8.10 -38.73
N ASP A 319 -3.91 9.06 -38.09
CA ASP A 319 -5.22 9.53 -38.54
C ASP A 319 -5.07 10.33 -39.86
N PRO A 320 -6.04 10.35 -40.78
CA PRO A 320 -5.96 11.18 -41.98
C PRO A 320 -5.61 12.66 -41.75
N LEU A 321 -6.05 13.26 -40.64
CA LEU A 321 -5.75 14.66 -40.28
C LEU A 321 -4.29 14.88 -39.85
N PHE A 322 -3.56 13.81 -39.55
CA PHE A 322 -2.12 13.86 -39.31
C PHE A 322 -1.36 14.48 -40.49
N PHE A 323 -1.75 14.17 -41.74
CA PHE A 323 -1.04 14.65 -42.91
C PHE A 323 -1.17 16.17 -43.10
N GLU A 324 -2.31 16.74 -42.69
CA GLU A 324 -2.49 18.20 -42.63
C GLU A 324 -1.61 18.80 -41.53
N SER A 325 -1.61 18.21 -40.34
CA SER A 325 -0.72 18.60 -39.23
C SER A 325 0.75 18.56 -39.65
N LEU A 326 1.16 17.51 -40.36
CA LEU A 326 2.51 17.37 -40.90
C LEU A 326 2.88 18.51 -41.87
N GLN A 327 1.92 18.91 -42.72
CA GLN A 327 2.11 19.99 -43.68
C GLN A 327 2.21 21.36 -43.01
N GLU A 328 1.35 21.65 -42.04
CA GLU A 328 1.35 22.93 -41.33
C GLU A 328 2.67 23.19 -40.59
N ASN A 329 3.30 22.13 -40.08
CA ASN A 329 4.57 22.21 -39.37
C ASN A 329 5.80 22.07 -40.29
N ARG A 330 5.62 21.68 -41.56
CA ARG A 330 6.72 21.46 -42.54
C ARG A 330 7.72 20.38 -42.10
N LEU A 331 7.24 19.25 -41.59
CA LEU A 331 8.07 18.18 -41.02
C LEU A 331 8.17 16.92 -41.92
N GLN A 332 7.75 17.01 -43.19
CA GLN A 332 7.72 15.88 -44.13
C GLN A 332 9.09 15.24 -44.39
N GLU A 333 10.17 15.99 -44.24
CA GLU A 333 11.54 15.51 -44.48
C GLU A 333 12.08 14.66 -43.31
N ILE A 334 11.48 14.76 -42.12
CA ILE A 334 11.90 14.03 -40.91
C ILE A 334 10.96 12.85 -40.61
N ILE A 335 9.68 13.01 -40.92
CA ILE A 335 8.64 12.03 -40.60
C ILE A 335 8.34 11.14 -41.82
N THR A 336 8.36 9.83 -41.61
CA THR A 336 7.88 8.84 -42.59
C THR A 336 6.78 7.98 -41.99
N THR A 337 5.87 7.47 -42.81
CA THR A 337 4.83 6.51 -42.41
C THR A 337 5.15 5.07 -42.81
N GLU A 338 6.32 4.83 -43.40
CA GLU A 338 6.77 3.51 -43.78
C GLU A 338 7.83 3.01 -42.80
N PRO A 339 7.65 1.82 -42.20
CA PRO A 339 8.67 1.23 -41.35
C PRO A 339 9.89 0.86 -42.19
N ASP A 340 11.08 1.09 -41.65
CA ASP A 340 12.33 0.60 -42.21
C ASP A 340 13.22 -0.03 -41.14
N HIS A 341 14.36 -0.57 -41.54
CA HIS A 341 15.27 -1.29 -40.65
C HIS A 341 16.29 -0.37 -39.95
N THR A 342 15.94 0.90 -39.71
CA THR A 342 16.84 1.82 -39.02
C THR A 342 16.88 1.50 -37.52
N ALA A 343 18.06 1.60 -36.90
CA ALA A 343 18.17 1.45 -35.45
C ALA A 343 17.44 2.60 -34.72
N LEU A 344 16.65 2.25 -33.70
CA LEU A 344 15.78 3.19 -32.98
C LEU A 344 16.40 3.60 -31.63
N ASP A 345 16.23 4.88 -31.29
CA ASP A 345 16.59 5.45 -29.99
C ASP A 345 15.41 5.50 -29.01
N PHE A 346 14.20 5.73 -29.54
CA PHE A 346 12.97 5.83 -28.76
C PHE A 346 11.80 5.16 -29.50
N ILE A 347 10.94 4.47 -28.75
CA ILE A 347 9.75 3.80 -29.26
C ILE A 347 8.58 4.12 -28.34
N ARG A 348 7.47 4.61 -28.89
CA ARG A 348 6.17 4.69 -28.21
C ARG A 348 5.27 3.57 -28.77
N LEU A 349 4.93 2.60 -27.93
CA LEU A 349 4.01 1.52 -28.29
C LEU A 349 2.55 1.97 -28.12
N GLY A 350 1.70 1.51 -29.02
CA GLY A 350 0.25 1.64 -28.89
C GLY A 350 -0.35 0.53 -28.03
N SER A 351 -1.69 0.42 -28.09
CA SER A 351 -2.46 -0.62 -27.41
C SER A 351 -2.66 -1.89 -28.25
N SER A 352 -2.00 -2.03 -29.40
CA SER A 352 -2.23 -3.11 -30.36
C SER A 352 -1.16 -4.21 -30.31
N ASP A 353 -1.57 -5.48 -30.42
CA ASP A 353 -0.66 -6.64 -30.39
C ASP A 353 0.32 -6.71 -31.58
N GLN A 354 0.10 -5.90 -32.63
CA GLN A 354 0.90 -5.92 -33.88
C GLN A 354 2.24 -5.18 -33.76
N ASP A 355 2.40 -4.32 -32.75
CA ASP A 355 3.57 -3.45 -32.58
C ASP A 355 4.84 -4.22 -32.11
N MET A 356 4.65 -5.40 -31.51
CA MET A 356 5.74 -6.16 -30.89
C MET A 356 6.70 -6.83 -31.88
N GLN A 357 6.30 -7.02 -33.16
CA GLN A 357 7.12 -7.69 -34.17
C GLN A 357 8.28 -6.81 -34.68
N GLN A 358 8.22 -5.49 -34.47
CA GLN A 358 9.23 -4.53 -34.94
C GLN A 358 10.33 -4.26 -33.90
N LEU A 359 10.20 -4.81 -32.68
CA LEU A 359 11.15 -4.65 -31.58
C LEU A 359 12.38 -5.55 -31.74
N CYS A 360 13.28 -5.27 -32.70
CA CYS A 360 14.57 -5.95 -32.78
C CYS A 360 15.57 -5.20 -33.66
N GLN A 361 16.07 -4.04 -33.21
CA GLN A 361 17.37 -3.47 -33.61
C GLN A 361 17.74 -2.23 -32.77
N GLY A 362 18.87 -2.29 -32.06
CA GLY A 362 19.39 -1.19 -31.22
C GLY A 362 19.11 -1.36 -29.72
N SER A 363 19.33 -0.28 -28.96
CA SER A 363 19.14 -0.20 -27.50
C SER A 363 18.17 0.94 -27.15
N PRO A 364 16.90 0.91 -27.64
CA PRO A 364 15.96 2.01 -27.48
C PRO A 364 15.48 2.15 -26.04
N LEU A 365 14.94 3.33 -25.72
CA LEU A 365 13.98 3.49 -24.62
C LEU A 365 12.57 3.26 -25.15
N VAL A 366 11.84 2.33 -24.56
CA VAL A 366 10.48 1.97 -24.99
C VAL A 366 9.48 2.51 -23.98
N MET A 367 8.54 3.34 -24.41
CA MET A 367 7.37 3.77 -23.65
C MET A 367 6.18 2.89 -24.04
N PHE A 368 5.42 2.39 -23.06
CA PHE A 368 4.33 1.45 -23.30
C PHE A 368 3.21 1.57 -22.26
N PRO A 369 1.94 1.26 -22.63
CA PRO A 369 0.83 1.22 -21.67
C PRO A 369 1.06 0.18 -20.57
N ALA A 370 0.84 0.55 -19.31
CA ALA A 370 1.10 -0.34 -18.19
C ALA A 370 0.20 -1.58 -18.21
N SER A 371 0.75 -2.74 -18.61
CA SER A 371 0.06 -4.02 -18.56
C SER A 371 0.96 -5.12 -18.00
N ASN A 372 0.37 -6.06 -17.25
CA ASN A 372 1.12 -7.20 -16.70
C ASN A 372 1.80 -8.04 -17.79
N GLU A 373 1.18 -8.12 -18.97
CA GLU A 373 1.71 -8.85 -20.13
C GLU A 373 2.96 -8.17 -20.70
N LEU A 374 2.92 -6.86 -20.96
CA LEU A 374 4.08 -6.13 -21.48
C LEU A 374 5.22 -6.03 -20.46
N ILE A 375 4.91 -5.83 -19.18
CA ILE A 375 5.90 -5.86 -18.09
C ILE A 375 6.64 -7.20 -18.09
N LYS A 376 5.91 -8.31 -18.19
CA LYS A 376 6.51 -9.65 -18.24
C LYS A 376 7.36 -9.82 -19.50
N THR A 377 6.84 -9.44 -20.67
CA THR A 377 7.55 -9.56 -21.95
C THR A 377 8.88 -8.78 -21.94
N PHE A 378 8.89 -7.54 -21.46
CA PHE A 378 10.12 -6.76 -21.38
C PHE A 378 11.12 -7.28 -20.35
N LYS A 379 10.64 -7.84 -19.23
CA LYS A 379 11.50 -8.53 -18.26
C LYS A 379 12.12 -9.80 -18.86
N ASP A 380 11.36 -10.57 -19.63
CA ASP A 380 11.86 -11.75 -20.35
C ASP A 380 12.90 -11.37 -21.42
N LEU A 381 12.80 -10.18 -22.00
CA LEU A 381 13.81 -9.56 -22.87
C LEU A 381 14.99 -8.91 -22.11
N ASN A 382 15.07 -9.08 -20.79
CA ASN A 382 16.12 -8.56 -19.92
C ASN A 382 16.25 -7.01 -19.95
N LEU A 383 15.12 -6.32 -20.11
CA LEU A 383 15.02 -4.87 -19.94
C LEU A 383 14.55 -4.51 -18.53
N ASP A 384 15.09 -3.42 -18.00
CA ASP A 384 14.66 -2.87 -16.70
C ASP A 384 13.45 -1.95 -16.92
N ILE A 385 12.48 -2.01 -16.00
CA ILE A 385 11.23 -1.23 -16.06
C ILE A 385 11.31 0.01 -15.17
N TYR A 386 10.80 1.12 -15.68
CA TYR A 386 10.84 2.43 -15.04
C TYR A 386 9.46 3.12 -15.14
N LYS A 387 9.20 4.05 -14.23
CA LYS A 387 8.05 4.94 -14.22
C LYS A 387 8.52 6.40 -14.25
N LEU A 388 7.79 7.28 -14.91
CA LEU A 388 8.05 8.72 -14.87
C LEU A 388 7.70 9.32 -13.51
N ILE A 389 8.55 10.22 -13.02
CA ILE A 389 8.23 11.15 -11.92
C ILE A 389 8.05 12.54 -12.56
N PRO A 390 6.81 13.00 -12.80
CA PRO A 390 6.56 14.23 -13.57
C PRO A 390 7.25 15.47 -12.99
N GLY A 391 7.23 15.64 -11.67
CA GLY A 391 7.87 16.79 -10.99
C GLY A 391 9.40 16.85 -11.13
N LEU A 392 10.05 15.72 -11.43
CA LEU A 392 11.49 15.67 -11.74
C LEU A 392 11.77 15.64 -13.25
N ASN A 393 10.73 15.44 -14.06
CA ASN A 393 10.82 15.08 -15.47
C ASN A 393 11.88 14.00 -15.75
N ALA A 394 11.91 12.97 -14.89
CA ALA A 394 12.92 11.91 -14.92
C ALA A 394 12.30 10.55 -14.56
N LEU A 395 12.88 9.48 -15.11
CA LEU A 395 12.45 8.11 -14.82
C LEU A 395 12.95 7.65 -13.44
N ALA A 396 12.26 6.71 -12.83
CA ALA A 396 12.70 6.00 -11.63
C ALA A 396 12.35 4.50 -11.74
N PRO A 397 13.13 3.60 -11.10
CA PRO A 397 12.86 2.16 -11.16
C PRO A 397 11.44 1.83 -10.70
N TYR A 398 10.71 1.05 -11.52
CA TYR A 398 9.35 0.63 -11.20
C TYR A 398 9.36 -0.50 -10.15
N GLN A 399 8.51 -0.39 -9.13
CA GLN A 399 8.28 -1.43 -8.13
C GLN A 399 6.85 -1.96 -8.27
N GLU A 400 6.71 -3.28 -8.38
CA GLU A 400 5.39 -3.92 -8.41
C GLU A 400 4.66 -3.67 -7.09
N SER A 401 3.43 -3.16 -7.19
CA SER A 401 2.54 -2.91 -6.06
C SER A 401 1.18 -3.58 -6.31
N ASN A 402 0.40 -3.80 -5.25
CA ASN A 402 -0.89 -4.49 -5.33
C ASN A 402 -2.04 -3.60 -5.88
N SER A 403 -1.77 -2.38 -6.35
CA SER A 403 -2.77 -1.48 -6.94
C SER A 403 -2.99 -1.75 -8.42
N ALA A 404 -4.11 -1.27 -8.98
CA ALA A 404 -4.35 -1.32 -10.42
C ALA A 404 -3.21 -0.62 -11.20
N LEU A 405 -2.73 -1.25 -12.27
CA LEU A 405 -1.79 -0.62 -13.20
C LEU A 405 -2.51 0.51 -13.94
N GLN A 406 -1.94 1.72 -13.93
CA GLN A 406 -2.48 2.89 -14.61
C GLN A 406 -1.34 3.69 -15.24
N GLY A 407 -1.60 4.30 -16.40
CA GLY A 407 -0.65 5.16 -17.15
C GLY A 407 0.37 4.40 -17.99
N ASN A 408 1.42 5.11 -18.43
CA ASN A 408 2.52 4.56 -19.22
C ASN A 408 3.72 4.17 -18.34
N LEU A 409 4.46 3.15 -18.77
CA LEU A 409 5.74 2.74 -18.21
C LEU A 409 6.83 2.79 -19.28
N PHE A 410 8.07 2.66 -18.83
CA PHE A 410 9.25 2.68 -19.69
C PHE A 410 10.09 1.42 -19.50
N ALA A 411 10.65 0.87 -20.57
CA ALA A 411 11.57 -0.26 -20.55
C ALA A 411 12.84 0.09 -21.34
N CYS A 412 14.01 -0.22 -20.78
CA CYS A 412 15.27 -0.09 -21.53
C CYS A 412 16.37 -1.00 -20.99
N SER A 413 17.44 -1.15 -21.77
CA SER A 413 18.63 -1.89 -21.37
C SER A 413 19.41 -1.16 -20.29
N LYS A 414 20.32 -1.87 -19.60
CA LYS A 414 21.22 -1.26 -18.61
C LYS A 414 22.13 -0.18 -19.19
N GLU A 415 22.53 -0.34 -20.45
CA GLU A 415 23.35 0.64 -21.17
C GLU A 415 22.56 1.92 -21.43
N ARG A 416 21.33 1.80 -21.97
CA ARG A 416 20.46 2.96 -22.18
C ARG A 416 20.14 3.65 -20.85
N ALA A 417 19.91 2.90 -19.77
CA ALA A 417 19.73 3.46 -18.44
C ALA A 417 20.95 4.26 -17.95
N GLN A 418 22.18 3.90 -18.31
CA GLN A 418 23.37 4.70 -17.97
C GLN A 418 23.41 6.01 -18.75
N ILE A 419 23.06 5.98 -20.05
CA ILE A 419 22.95 7.18 -20.87
C ILE A 419 21.88 8.12 -20.29
N LEU A 420 20.72 7.59 -19.90
CA LEU A 420 19.67 8.40 -19.27
C LEU A 420 20.15 9.04 -17.95
N ARG A 421 20.91 8.32 -17.12
CA ARG A 421 21.51 8.89 -15.89
C ARG A 421 22.49 10.02 -16.19
N GLN A 422 23.33 9.87 -17.22
CA GLN A 422 24.28 10.90 -17.61
C GLN A 422 23.60 12.17 -18.11
N ASN A 423 22.41 12.05 -18.68
CA ASN A 423 21.59 13.16 -19.16
C ASN A 423 20.57 13.65 -18.13
N ASN A 424 20.65 13.22 -16.86
CA ASN A 424 19.70 13.58 -15.79
C ASN A 424 18.23 13.16 -16.06
N LEU A 425 18.01 12.18 -16.93
CA LEU A 425 16.68 11.65 -17.30
C LEU A 425 16.33 10.36 -16.54
N LEU A 426 17.23 9.86 -15.68
CA LEU A 426 16.99 8.73 -14.79
C LEU A 426 17.49 9.05 -13.38
N ALA A 427 16.57 9.03 -12.42
CA ALA A 427 16.86 9.25 -11.01
C ALA A 427 17.85 8.21 -10.48
N ALA A 428 18.75 8.64 -9.59
CA ALA A 428 19.65 7.73 -8.90
C ALA A 428 18.83 6.70 -8.13
N SER A 429 19.12 5.41 -8.31
CA SER A 429 18.55 4.39 -7.41
C SER A 429 18.92 4.76 -5.98
N PRO A 430 18.05 4.49 -4.98
CA PRO A 430 18.33 4.77 -3.57
C PRO A 430 19.60 4.11 -2.97
N ASN A 431 20.46 3.48 -3.78
CA ASN A 431 21.59 2.67 -3.34
C ASN A 431 22.94 3.00 -4.01
N THR A 432 23.10 4.13 -4.69
CA THR A 432 24.42 4.54 -5.23
C THR A 432 24.86 5.92 -4.80
N THR A 433 24.88 6.17 -3.50
CA THR A 433 25.90 7.03 -2.90
C THR A 433 26.62 6.23 -1.83
N ARG A 434 27.89 5.89 -2.11
CA ARG A 434 28.86 5.54 -1.07
C ARG A 434 29.09 6.80 -0.23
N SER A 435 28.25 7.00 0.78
CA SER A 435 28.49 7.91 1.88
C SER A 435 28.15 7.16 3.16
N SER A 436 29.10 7.18 4.08
CA SER A 436 29.18 6.37 5.28
C SER A 436 28.12 6.73 6.31
N SER A 437 26.94 6.11 6.21
CA SER A 437 26.00 5.98 7.33
C SER A 437 24.86 5.03 6.95
N PRO A 438 24.73 3.84 7.57
CA PRO A 438 23.53 3.03 7.39
C PRO A 438 22.39 3.69 8.17
N ASP A 439 21.43 4.24 7.42
CA ASP A 439 20.17 4.74 7.96
C ASP A 439 19.29 3.55 8.42
N ILE A 440 18.88 3.62 9.67
CA ILE A 440 18.03 2.63 10.35
C ILE A 440 16.55 2.95 10.09
N ASN A 441 16.25 4.16 9.59
CA ASN A 441 14.88 4.61 9.32
C ASN A 441 14.25 3.91 8.10
N GLY A 442 15.03 3.52 7.08
CA GLY A 442 14.48 2.81 5.92
C GLY A 442 13.90 1.42 6.23
N LEU A 443 14.34 0.77 7.33
CA LEU A 443 13.72 -0.47 7.81
C LEU A 443 12.41 -0.19 8.59
N MET A 444 12.25 1.02 9.13
CA MET A 444 11.02 1.47 9.80
C MET A 444 9.95 1.91 8.79
N ASP A 445 10.34 2.43 7.64
CA ASP A 445 9.41 2.88 6.59
C ASP A 445 8.82 1.70 5.79
N ASN A 446 9.58 0.62 5.55
CA ASN A 446 9.06 -0.62 4.95
C ASN A 446 8.12 -1.43 5.88
N ILE A 447 7.98 -0.99 7.12
CA ILE A 447 7.06 -1.52 8.13
C ILE A 447 5.80 -0.64 8.26
N GLN A 448 5.77 0.54 7.61
CA GLN A 448 4.65 1.49 7.66
C GLN A 448 3.57 1.27 6.60
N ASN A 449 3.73 0.35 5.65
CA ASN A 449 2.71 0.05 4.62
C ASN A 449 1.45 -0.67 5.13
N ASP A 450 1.20 -0.67 6.43
CA ASP A 450 -0.15 -0.82 6.99
C ASP A 450 -0.72 0.59 7.27
N HIS A 451 -0.81 1.38 6.18
CA HIS A 451 -1.36 2.73 6.20
C HIS A 451 -2.87 2.65 6.31
N HIS A 452 -3.34 3.09 7.45
CA HIS A 452 -4.73 3.12 7.80
C HIS A 452 -4.96 4.50 8.42
N GLU A 453 -5.43 5.40 7.54
CA GLU A 453 -5.88 6.79 7.75
C GLU A 453 -6.59 7.00 9.10
N ARG A 454 -6.25 8.06 9.83
CA ARG A 454 -7.11 8.65 10.86
C ARG A 454 -7.93 9.78 10.21
N PRO A 455 -9.24 9.90 10.48
CA PRO A 455 -9.92 11.18 10.41
C PRO A 455 -9.53 12.05 11.61
N ALA A 456 -9.62 13.37 11.45
CA ALA A 456 -9.45 14.36 12.51
C ALA A 456 -10.40 14.09 13.68
N TYR A 457 -9.89 14.30 14.89
CA TYR A 457 -10.61 14.16 16.16
C TYR A 457 -11.52 15.37 16.36
N HIS A 458 -12.84 15.17 16.45
CA HIS A 458 -13.76 16.18 16.97
C HIS A 458 -13.68 16.19 18.51
N PRO A 459 -13.38 17.32 19.17
CA PRO A 459 -13.17 17.37 20.63
C PRO A 459 -14.43 17.17 21.49
N ASP A 460 -15.64 17.11 20.93
CA ASP A 460 -16.89 17.31 21.70
C ASP A 460 -17.57 16.03 22.22
N LYS A 461 -16.86 14.92 22.43
CA LYS A 461 -17.44 13.71 23.06
C LYS A 461 -16.55 13.10 24.14
N LEU A 462 -16.09 13.95 25.04
CA LEU A 462 -15.29 13.59 26.23
C LEU A 462 -16.10 13.72 27.54
N GLU A 463 -17.39 13.38 27.49
CA GLU A 463 -18.23 13.22 28.66
C GLU A 463 -18.48 11.73 28.86
N LEU A 464 -17.62 11.02 29.62
CA LEU A 464 -17.93 9.73 30.27
C LEU A 464 -16.80 9.19 31.18
N PHE A 465 -15.91 10.05 31.69
CA PHE A 465 -14.94 9.67 32.73
C PHE A 465 -15.06 10.63 33.91
N GLU A 466 -15.21 10.08 35.13
CA GLU A 466 -15.27 10.83 36.38
C GLU A 466 -13.98 11.64 36.61
N GLU A 467 -14.10 12.81 37.26
CA GLU A 467 -13.03 13.81 37.38
C GLU A 467 -11.77 13.29 38.11
N ASP A 468 -11.91 12.30 38.99
CA ASP A 468 -10.82 11.77 39.82
C ASP A 468 -9.75 10.99 39.03
N ASP A 469 -10.09 10.42 37.86
CA ASP A 469 -9.13 9.68 37.02
C ASP A 469 -8.25 10.60 36.16
N LYS A 470 -8.72 11.83 35.87
CA LYS A 470 -7.99 12.77 35.00
C LYS A 470 -6.75 13.33 35.69
N ASP A 471 -6.83 13.56 37.00
CA ASP A 471 -5.70 14.05 37.78
C ASP A 471 -4.69 12.95 38.12
N LEU A 472 -5.14 11.70 38.27
CA LEU A 472 -4.25 10.54 38.41
C LEU A 472 -3.43 10.31 37.13
N ILE A 473 -4.06 10.40 35.95
CA ILE A 473 -3.40 10.30 34.64
C ILE A 473 -2.44 11.48 34.39
N LYS A 474 -2.79 12.68 34.88
CA LYS A 474 -1.96 13.89 34.75
C LYS A 474 -0.72 13.84 35.64
N ALA A 475 -0.86 13.34 36.87
CA ALA A 475 0.24 13.09 37.80
C ALA A 475 1.17 11.95 37.33
N TYR A 476 0.61 10.89 36.75
CA TYR A 476 1.39 9.79 36.15
C TYR A 476 2.22 10.25 34.94
N LYS A 477 1.72 11.23 34.19
CA LYS A 477 2.39 11.80 33.01
C LYS A 477 3.61 12.67 33.30
N THR A 478 3.74 13.25 34.50
CA THR A 478 4.76 14.29 34.74
C THR A 478 6.05 13.79 35.42
N VAL A 479 6.03 12.66 36.13
CA VAL A 479 7.21 12.20 36.91
C VAL A 479 7.87 10.94 36.32
N VAL A 480 7.12 10.06 35.66
CA VAL A 480 7.63 8.77 35.13
C VAL A 480 8.22 8.91 33.72
N TYR A 481 7.85 9.95 32.97
CA TYR A 481 8.21 10.08 31.55
C TYR A 481 9.66 10.51 31.29
N ASP A 482 10.28 11.26 32.21
CA ASP A 482 11.59 11.89 31.96
C ASP A 482 12.78 10.91 32.06
N GLN A 483 12.76 10.00 33.05
CA GLN A 483 13.79 8.96 33.18
C GLN A 483 13.65 7.83 32.14
N GLN A 484 12.42 7.61 31.68
CA GLN A 484 12.09 6.54 30.74
C GLN A 484 12.55 6.88 29.31
N GLU A 485 12.41 8.13 28.91
CA GLU A 485 12.92 8.62 27.61
C GLU A 485 14.45 8.50 27.53
N GLU A 486 15.17 8.74 28.63
CA GLU A 486 16.63 8.58 28.71
C GLU A 486 17.06 7.11 28.47
N LEU A 487 16.34 6.14 29.03
CA LEU A 487 16.64 4.72 28.87
C LEU A 487 16.33 4.23 27.45
N ASP A 488 15.23 4.69 26.84
CA ASP A 488 14.91 4.39 25.44
C ASP A 488 15.97 4.96 24.49
N LEU A 489 16.43 6.19 24.72
CA LEU A 489 17.53 6.78 23.94
C LEU A 489 18.82 5.96 24.04
N LYS A 490 19.16 5.50 25.25
CA LYS A 490 20.34 4.63 25.47
C LYS A 490 20.18 3.26 24.81
N ALA A 491 18.98 2.67 24.86
CA ALA A 491 18.70 1.42 24.15
C ALA A 491 18.82 1.60 22.64
N SER A 492 18.29 2.71 22.11
CA SER A 492 18.46 3.12 20.71
C SER A 492 19.94 3.15 20.33
N GLU A 493 20.74 3.82 21.14
CA GLU A 493 22.18 3.96 20.95
C GLU A 493 22.88 2.59 20.95
N ALA A 494 22.56 1.72 21.91
CA ALA A 494 23.13 0.38 22.01
C ALA A 494 22.82 -0.45 20.75
N PHE A 495 21.57 -0.51 20.32
CA PHE A 495 21.15 -1.31 19.16
C PHE A 495 21.67 -0.74 17.84
N ASN A 496 21.71 0.59 17.68
CA ASN A 496 22.29 1.23 16.50
C ASN A 496 23.80 0.97 16.42
N ASN A 497 24.52 1.04 17.55
CA ASN A 497 25.93 0.68 17.62
C ASN A 497 26.15 -0.79 17.27
N LEU A 498 25.27 -1.68 17.71
CA LEU A 498 25.34 -3.10 17.37
C LEU A 498 25.20 -3.33 15.87
N ILE A 499 24.19 -2.73 15.23
CA ILE A 499 23.96 -2.80 13.77
C ILE A 499 25.19 -2.28 13.02
N ARG A 500 25.74 -1.14 13.44
CA ARG A 500 26.93 -0.51 12.84
C ARG A 500 28.24 -1.26 13.09
N GLY A 501 28.26 -2.21 14.02
CA GLY A 501 29.42 -3.06 14.32
C GLY A 501 30.30 -2.60 15.48
N TYR A 502 29.87 -1.56 16.19
CA TYR A 502 30.49 -1.08 17.41
C TYR A 502 30.08 -1.98 18.60
N VAL A 503 30.40 -3.27 18.51
CA VAL A 503 29.91 -4.32 19.44
C VAL A 503 30.32 -4.04 20.89
N LYS A 504 31.56 -3.57 21.13
CA LYS A 504 32.05 -3.29 22.47
C LYS A 504 31.31 -2.12 23.11
N GLN A 505 31.07 -1.05 22.33
CA GLN A 505 30.30 0.12 22.75
C GLN A 505 28.84 -0.28 23.03
N ALA A 506 28.21 -0.98 22.09
CA ALA A 506 26.84 -1.48 22.21
C ALA A 506 26.65 -2.32 23.49
N ARG A 507 27.55 -3.29 23.73
CA ARG A 507 27.53 -4.13 24.94
C ARG A 507 27.69 -3.31 26.22
N THR A 508 28.56 -2.30 26.22
CA THR A 508 28.80 -1.45 27.39
C THR A 508 27.55 -0.64 27.74
N ILE A 509 26.89 -0.07 26.74
CA ILE A 509 25.64 0.69 26.94
C ILE A 509 24.53 -0.25 27.41
N PHE A 510 24.38 -1.42 26.76
CA PHE A 510 23.37 -2.41 27.15
C PHE A 510 23.54 -2.89 28.60
N ASN A 511 24.78 -3.14 29.04
CA ASN A 511 25.05 -3.53 30.43
C ASN A 511 24.61 -2.44 31.44
N LYS A 512 24.83 -1.17 31.12
CA LYS A 512 24.36 -0.05 31.96
C LYS A 512 22.83 0.04 32.01
N ILE A 513 22.14 -0.34 30.92
CA ILE A 513 20.68 -0.42 30.91
C ILE A 513 20.26 -1.56 31.85
N LEU A 514 20.85 -2.76 31.73
CA LEU A 514 20.56 -3.89 32.61
C LEU A 514 20.73 -3.56 34.09
N GLU A 515 21.84 -2.91 34.46
CA GLU A 515 22.10 -2.48 35.85
C GLU A 515 21.02 -1.53 36.39
N LYS A 516 20.39 -0.74 35.52
CA LYS A 516 19.31 0.19 35.90
C LYS A 516 17.92 -0.44 35.88
N THR A 517 17.69 -1.45 35.03
CA THR A 517 16.33 -1.90 34.70
C THR A 517 15.99 -3.30 35.18
N VAL A 518 17.00 -4.10 35.51
CA VAL A 518 16.84 -5.48 35.98
C VAL A 518 17.46 -5.60 37.36
N GLN A 519 16.67 -5.86 38.39
CA GLN A 519 17.20 -5.97 39.76
C GLN A 519 17.89 -7.33 40.02
N ASN A 520 17.40 -8.41 39.40
CA ASN A 520 17.95 -9.75 39.60
C ASN A 520 19.28 -9.95 38.84
N HIS A 521 20.36 -10.23 39.57
CA HIS A 521 21.69 -10.40 39.00
C HIS A 521 21.86 -11.63 38.10
N GLU A 522 21.12 -12.71 38.34
CA GLU A 522 21.15 -13.88 37.47
C GLU A 522 20.50 -13.57 36.12
N ALA A 523 19.34 -12.93 36.15
CA ALA A 523 18.68 -12.49 34.93
C ALA A 523 19.48 -11.43 34.16
N GLN A 524 20.19 -10.51 34.85
CA GLN A 524 21.15 -9.61 34.19
C GLN A 524 22.21 -10.40 33.40
N LYS A 525 22.76 -11.48 33.99
CA LYS A 525 23.75 -12.33 33.30
C LYS A 525 23.13 -13.00 32.07
N LEU A 526 21.91 -13.53 32.18
CA LEU A 526 21.21 -14.19 31.08
C LEU A 526 20.93 -13.22 29.92
N TRP A 527 20.41 -12.03 30.21
CA TRP A 527 20.19 -11.00 29.19
C TRP A 527 21.48 -10.54 28.52
N LEU A 528 22.55 -10.37 29.29
CA LEU A 528 23.86 -10.02 28.73
C LEU A 528 24.40 -11.14 27.83
N GLN A 529 24.19 -12.41 28.21
CA GLN A 529 24.51 -13.55 27.34
C GLN A 529 23.67 -13.54 26.06
N ALA A 530 22.36 -13.29 26.16
CA ALA A 530 21.47 -13.23 25.00
C ALA A 530 21.89 -12.12 24.02
N PHE A 531 22.27 -10.95 24.54
CA PHE A 531 22.82 -9.85 23.76
C PHE A 531 24.15 -10.22 23.09
N ASN A 532 25.03 -10.96 23.77
CA ASN A 532 26.29 -11.42 23.18
C ASN A 532 26.05 -12.44 22.05
N GLU A 533 25.07 -13.34 22.23
CA GLU A 533 24.66 -14.29 21.18
C GLU A 533 24.13 -13.54 19.96
N LEU A 534 23.20 -12.58 20.17
CA LEU A 534 22.74 -11.66 19.13
C LEU A 534 23.91 -10.99 18.42
N ALA A 535 24.83 -10.37 19.16
CA ALA A 535 25.97 -9.68 18.58
C ALA A 535 26.88 -10.59 17.75
N SER A 536 26.99 -11.86 18.12
CA SER A 536 27.77 -12.85 17.39
C SER A 536 27.22 -13.16 15.99
N LEU A 537 25.92 -12.90 15.76
CA LEU A 537 25.22 -13.15 14.49
C LEU A 537 25.54 -12.11 13.42
N ARG A 538 26.08 -10.94 13.79
CA ARG A 538 26.31 -9.81 12.85
C ARG A 538 27.17 -10.19 11.64
N ASN A 539 28.31 -10.84 11.89
CA ASN A 539 29.34 -11.07 10.88
C ASN A 539 29.47 -12.54 10.44
N LYS A 540 28.71 -13.45 11.04
CA LYS A 540 28.81 -14.88 10.75
C LYS A 540 27.79 -15.27 9.68
N ARG A 541 28.27 -15.64 8.48
CA ARG A 541 27.59 -16.72 7.75
C ARG A 541 27.63 -17.93 8.68
N PRO A 542 26.50 -18.59 8.96
CA PRO A 542 26.52 -19.74 9.84
C PRO A 542 27.45 -20.79 9.25
N LYS A 543 28.55 -21.06 9.96
CA LYS A 543 29.38 -22.23 9.64
C LYS A 543 28.49 -23.46 9.85
N LYS A 544 28.61 -24.46 8.98
CA LYS A 544 28.03 -25.80 9.17
C LYS A 544 28.64 -26.39 10.45
N GLN A 545 28.09 -26.05 11.61
CA GLN A 545 28.42 -26.71 12.86
C GLN A 545 27.61 -28.00 12.92
N LYS A 546 28.31 -29.13 13.15
CA LYS A 546 27.68 -30.42 13.42
C LYS A 546 27.01 -30.34 14.78
N ASN A 547 25.70 -30.55 14.81
CA ASN A 547 24.86 -30.84 15.97
C ASN A 547 25.30 -30.15 17.27
N ASP A 548 24.92 -28.88 17.43
CA ASP A 548 24.61 -28.45 18.79
C ASP A 548 23.34 -29.22 19.18
N ASN A 549 23.41 -30.05 20.22
CA ASN A 549 22.24 -30.67 20.82
C ASN A 549 21.32 -29.53 21.28
N ILE A 550 20.28 -29.25 20.49
CA ILE A 550 19.19 -28.39 20.91
C ILE A 550 18.55 -29.13 22.09
N PRO A 551 18.47 -28.52 23.29
CA PRO A 551 17.76 -29.14 24.40
C PRO A 551 16.37 -29.52 23.90
N ALA A 552 15.99 -30.79 24.07
CA ALA A 552 14.60 -31.15 23.86
C ALA A 552 13.80 -30.26 24.82
N LEU A 553 12.79 -29.56 24.29
CA LEU A 553 11.82 -28.91 25.16
C LEU A 553 11.19 -30.02 25.98
N GLU A 554 11.40 -29.97 27.30
CA GLU A 554 10.56 -30.73 28.20
C GLU A 554 9.12 -30.31 27.95
N GLN A 555 8.21 -31.28 27.96
CA GLN A 555 6.80 -30.97 27.81
C GLN A 555 6.39 -30.05 28.95
N SER A 556 5.88 -28.87 28.62
CA SER A 556 5.32 -27.96 29.60
C SER A 556 4.24 -28.68 30.41
N GLY A 557 4.22 -28.45 31.73
CA GLY A 557 3.18 -28.98 32.62
C GLY A 557 1.78 -28.38 32.34
N TYR A 558 1.71 -27.34 31.52
CA TYR A 558 0.49 -26.63 31.14
C TYR A 558 0.29 -26.60 29.61
N LYS A 559 -0.94 -26.24 29.21
CA LYS A 559 -1.30 -25.88 27.83
C LYS A 559 -1.52 -24.38 27.68
N ILE A 560 -1.45 -23.87 26.47
CA ILE A 560 -1.73 -22.46 26.18
C ILE A 560 -3.15 -22.36 25.63
N LEU A 561 -3.99 -21.50 26.20
CA LEU A 561 -5.33 -21.21 25.70
C LEU A 561 -5.38 -19.78 25.15
N ASN A 562 -5.77 -19.63 23.89
CA ASN A 562 -5.87 -18.32 23.25
C ASN A 562 -7.26 -18.12 22.62
N PRO A 563 -8.15 -17.35 23.25
CA PRO A 563 -9.34 -16.82 22.58
C PRO A 563 -8.93 -15.88 21.43
N ALA A 564 -9.35 -16.21 20.22
CA ALA A 564 -9.03 -15.46 19.00
C ALA A 564 -10.31 -14.85 18.42
N GLY A 565 -10.37 -13.52 18.38
CA GLY A 565 -11.53 -12.78 17.88
C GLY A 565 -11.31 -12.24 16.47
N MET A 566 -12.35 -12.28 15.63
CA MET A 566 -12.45 -11.50 14.39
C MET A 566 -12.95 -10.08 14.69
N GLY A 567 -12.04 -9.17 15.04
CA GLY A 567 -12.43 -7.83 15.55
C GLY A 567 -13.31 -7.93 16.80
N TRP A 568 -14.37 -7.11 16.90
CA TRP A 568 -15.34 -7.08 18.02
C TRP A 568 -16.31 -8.29 18.00
N SER A 569 -15.76 -9.49 17.91
CA SER A 569 -16.48 -10.78 17.81
C SER A 569 -16.63 -11.50 19.15
N GLY A 570 -16.04 -10.99 20.23
CA GLY A 570 -16.30 -11.49 21.59
C GLY A 570 -15.19 -12.31 22.24
N SER A 571 -13.95 -12.29 21.74
CA SER A 571 -12.80 -12.91 22.43
C SER A 571 -12.67 -12.49 23.89
N GLY A 572 -12.95 -11.21 24.21
CA GLY A 572 -12.95 -10.71 25.59
C GLY A 572 -13.96 -11.39 26.50
N ALA A 573 -15.12 -11.83 25.98
CA ALA A 573 -16.10 -12.60 26.75
C ALA A 573 -15.56 -14.00 27.11
N LEU A 574 -14.88 -14.65 26.17
CA LEU A 574 -14.20 -15.93 26.42
C LEU A 574 -13.04 -15.74 27.42
N THR A 575 -12.20 -14.72 27.22
CA THR A 575 -11.11 -14.40 28.15
C THR A 575 -11.65 -14.20 29.57
N ALA A 576 -12.71 -13.40 29.73
CA ALA A 576 -13.34 -13.18 31.03
C ALA A 576 -13.88 -14.48 31.65
N TYR A 577 -14.51 -15.35 30.87
CA TYR A 577 -15.08 -16.61 31.37
C TYR A 577 -13.99 -17.59 31.84
N PHE A 578 -12.92 -17.74 31.06
CA PHE A 578 -11.85 -18.68 31.42
C PHE A 578 -11.00 -18.19 32.61
N LYS A 579 -10.97 -16.89 32.89
CA LYS A 579 -10.36 -16.35 34.12
C LYS A 579 -11.02 -16.84 35.41
N GLU A 580 -12.25 -17.36 35.33
CA GLU A 580 -12.99 -17.85 36.50
C GLU A 580 -12.57 -19.26 36.96
N PHE A 581 -11.65 -19.92 36.25
CA PHE A 581 -11.18 -21.26 36.62
C PHE A 581 -9.88 -21.21 37.42
N PRO A 582 -9.77 -21.90 38.57
CA PRO A 582 -8.63 -21.78 39.49
C PRO A 582 -7.32 -22.39 38.94
N ASN A 583 -7.41 -23.29 37.96
CA ASN A 583 -6.29 -23.91 37.27
C ASN A 583 -5.89 -23.15 35.98
N ILE A 584 -6.48 -21.98 35.74
CA ILE A 584 -6.13 -21.08 34.64
C ILE A 584 -5.34 -19.89 35.17
N THR A 585 -4.12 -19.72 34.65
CA THR A 585 -3.31 -18.54 34.91
C THR A 585 -3.43 -17.56 33.76
N PHE A 586 -4.00 -16.39 34.03
CA PHE A 586 -4.12 -15.32 33.04
C PHE A 586 -2.82 -14.53 32.90
N VAL A 587 -2.39 -14.34 31.66
CA VAL A 587 -1.29 -13.45 31.33
C VAL A 587 -1.81 -12.01 31.39
N ASP A 588 -1.70 -11.37 32.56
CA ASP A 588 -2.19 -10.01 32.84
C ASP A 588 -1.35 -8.90 32.19
N ALA A 589 -1.29 -8.99 30.87
CA ALA A 589 -0.51 -8.20 29.97
C ALA A 589 -1.37 -7.58 28.86
N GLY A 590 -2.62 -8.02 28.71
CA GLY A 590 -3.43 -7.82 27.51
C GLY A 590 -2.78 -8.45 26.26
N GLU A 591 -3.26 -8.09 25.06
CA GLU A 591 -2.79 -8.63 23.78
C GLU A 591 -1.26 -8.55 23.61
N ILE A 592 -0.56 -9.69 23.70
CA ILE A 592 0.91 -9.73 23.58
C ILE A 592 1.33 -9.87 22.11
N SER A 593 2.30 -9.05 21.68
CA SER A 593 2.75 -8.98 20.29
C SER A 593 3.95 -9.88 19.98
N HIS A 594 4.29 -10.81 20.88
CA HIS A 594 5.41 -11.74 20.70
C HIS A 594 5.20 -12.65 19.50
N ILE A 595 3.96 -13.12 19.30
CA ILE A 595 3.60 -13.98 18.18
C ILE A 595 3.36 -13.12 16.93
N GLU A 596 2.45 -12.14 17.03
CA GLU A 596 1.96 -11.36 15.89
C GLU A 596 2.05 -9.85 16.09
N GLY A 597 1.95 -9.10 14.99
CA GLY A 597 2.08 -7.65 14.97
C GLY A 597 3.35 -7.18 14.27
N THR A 598 3.59 -5.88 14.30
CA THR A 598 4.58 -5.16 13.49
C THR A 598 6.01 -5.66 13.70
N ILE A 599 6.44 -5.77 14.96
CA ILE A 599 7.73 -6.32 15.35
C ILE A 599 7.40 -7.58 16.15
N SER A 600 7.37 -8.71 15.46
CA SER A 600 6.88 -9.98 16.02
C SER A 600 7.68 -11.15 15.49
N LEU A 601 7.52 -12.30 16.14
CA LEU A 601 8.16 -13.53 15.73
C LEU A 601 7.72 -13.93 14.30
N MET A 602 6.44 -13.77 13.96
CA MET A 602 5.95 -14.14 12.62
C MET A 602 6.48 -13.21 11.54
N ASN A 603 6.65 -11.91 11.82
CA ASN A 603 7.33 -11.01 10.87
C ASN A 603 8.83 -11.30 10.75
N LEU A 604 9.52 -11.76 11.81
CA LEU A 604 10.92 -12.19 11.70
C LEU A 604 11.10 -13.32 10.68
N ARG A 605 10.09 -14.19 10.49
CA ARG A 605 10.08 -15.28 9.50
C ARG A 605 10.02 -14.79 8.05
N SER A 606 9.46 -13.61 7.78
CA SER A 606 9.26 -13.14 6.41
C SER A 606 10.57 -12.73 5.73
N PHE A 607 11.63 -12.47 6.50
CA PHE A 607 12.95 -12.10 5.97
C PHE A 607 13.67 -13.29 5.30
N GLN A 608 13.55 -13.37 3.98
CA GLN A 608 14.35 -14.23 3.10
C GLN A 608 15.42 -13.39 2.37
N GLY A 609 16.47 -13.99 1.81
CA GLY A 609 17.34 -13.28 0.85
C GLY A 609 18.56 -12.55 1.43
N SER A 610 18.42 -11.84 2.56
CA SER A 610 19.49 -10.96 3.09
C SER A 610 19.76 -11.18 4.58
N HIS A 611 20.92 -11.78 4.89
CA HIS A 611 21.40 -11.94 6.27
C HIS A 611 21.47 -10.60 7.03
N GLY A 612 21.79 -9.51 6.32
CA GLY A 612 21.88 -8.18 6.90
C GLY A 612 20.53 -7.62 7.34
N GLU A 613 19.48 -7.81 6.55
CA GLU A 613 18.12 -7.36 6.91
C GLU A 613 17.51 -8.21 8.00
N PHE A 614 17.68 -9.54 7.91
CA PHE A 614 17.31 -10.46 8.99
C PHE A 614 17.97 -10.07 10.31
N PHE A 615 19.28 -9.79 10.30
CA PHE A 615 20.00 -9.38 11.50
C PHE A 615 19.47 -8.05 12.07
N LYS A 616 19.24 -7.04 11.22
CA LYS A 616 18.68 -5.75 11.67
C LYS A 616 17.29 -5.93 12.30
N PHE A 617 16.42 -6.71 11.67
CA PHE A 617 15.09 -6.98 12.24
C PHE A 617 15.18 -7.82 13.51
N LEU A 618 16.11 -8.76 13.61
CA LEU A 618 16.35 -9.53 14.82
C LEU A 618 16.81 -8.64 15.98
N VAL A 619 17.65 -7.63 15.73
CA VAL A 619 18.02 -6.62 16.73
C VAL A 619 16.80 -5.82 17.18
N LEU A 620 15.92 -5.42 16.25
CA LEU A 620 14.67 -4.73 16.58
C LEU A 620 13.73 -5.62 17.40
N PHE A 621 13.53 -6.87 17.01
CA PHE A 621 12.72 -7.83 17.75
C PHE A 621 13.26 -8.08 19.15
N PHE A 622 14.59 -8.28 19.29
CA PHE A 622 15.24 -8.44 20.59
C PHE A 622 15.02 -7.22 21.49
N GLY A 623 15.27 -6.01 20.99
CA GLY A 623 15.09 -4.80 21.77
C GLY A 623 13.62 -4.55 22.11
N PHE A 624 12.78 -4.46 21.08
CA PHE A 624 11.40 -4.01 21.21
C PHE A 624 10.49 -5.05 21.88
N THR A 625 10.54 -6.29 21.39
CA THR A 625 9.54 -7.32 21.73
C THR A 625 9.98 -8.17 22.91
N LEU A 626 11.27 -8.50 23.00
CA LEU A 626 11.79 -9.32 24.09
C LEU A 626 12.22 -8.46 25.29
N PHE A 627 13.08 -7.47 25.07
CA PHE A 627 13.64 -6.70 26.18
C PHE A 627 12.72 -5.55 26.63
N GLY A 628 11.90 -5.01 25.73
CA GLY A 628 10.99 -3.90 25.99
C GLY A 628 11.66 -2.52 25.88
N TYR A 629 12.69 -2.33 25.06
CA TYR A 629 13.24 -1.00 24.77
C TYR A 629 13.46 -0.81 23.28
N SER A 630 13.19 0.39 22.77
CA SER A 630 13.16 0.66 21.33
C SER A 630 14.01 1.85 20.91
N SER A 631 14.39 1.84 19.64
CA SER A 631 14.91 3.01 18.93
C SER A 631 13.86 3.95 18.34
N SER A 632 12.57 3.66 18.55
CA SER A 632 11.49 4.32 17.82
C SER A 632 10.98 5.62 18.44
N LYS A 633 10.78 6.61 17.57
CA LYS A 633 10.12 7.89 17.88
C LYS A 633 8.61 7.89 17.60
N SER A 634 8.04 6.82 17.02
CA SER A 634 6.62 6.75 16.64
C SER A 634 5.72 6.51 17.85
N PHE A 635 4.66 7.31 18.02
CA PHE A 635 3.66 7.14 19.09
C PHE A 635 3.02 5.74 19.11
N LYS A 636 2.70 5.15 17.95
CA LYS A 636 2.10 3.81 17.85
C LYS A 636 3.06 2.71 18.31
N GLN A 637 4.35 2.86 18.00
CA GLN A 637 5.39 1.95 18.46
C GLN A 637 5.74 2.20 19.94
N ARG A 638 5.72 3.45 20.42
CA ARG A 638 5.86 3.79 21.85
C ARG A 638 4.72 3.24 22.69
N TYR A 639 3.48 3.25 22.19
CA TYR A 639 2.34 2.62 22.88
C TYR A 639 2.44 1.08 22.92
N GLY A 640 2.86 0.45 21.82
CA GLY A 640 3.19 -0.99 21.81
C GLY A 640 4.41 -1.35 22.69
N LEU A 641 5.35 -0.41 22.83
CA LEU A 641 6.52 -0.52 23.68
C LEU A 641 6.15 -0.42 25.16
N GLU A 642 5.30 0.52 25.57
CA GLU A 642 4.80 0.61 26.95
C GLU A 642 4.03 -0.65 27.34
N ARG A 643 3.22 -1.20 26.42
CA ARG A 643 2.65 -2.54 26.59
C ARG A 643 3.74 -3.60 26.77
N SER A 644 4.75 -3.66 25.91
CA SER A 644 5.85 -4.64 26.01
C SER A 644 6.76 -4.46 27.25
N LYS A 645 6.88 -3.24 27.78
CA LYS A 645 7.66 -2.85 28.96
C LYS A 645 6.99 -3.19 30.27
N VAL A 646 5.71 -2.86 30.40
CA VAL A 646 4.87 -3.32 31.51
C VAL A 646 4.95 -4.85 31.52
N LYS A 647 4.88 -5.50 30.35
CA LYS A 647 4.97 -6.96 30.22
C LYS A 647 6.30 -7.56 30.66
N SER A 648 7.45 -7.01 30.27
CA SER A 648 8.75 -7.55 30.70
C SER A 648 9.09 -7.26 32.15
N ARG A 649 8.47 -6.25 32.78
CA ARG A 649 8.69 -5.87 34.19
C ARG A 649 7.72 -6.50 35.20
N HIS A 650 6.55 -6.98 34.75
CA HIS A 650 5.51 -7.60 35.60
C HIS A 650 5.43 -9.14 35.48
N MET A 651 6.42 -9.79 34.83
CA MET A 651 6.51 -11.25 34.82
C MET A 651 6.80 -11.81 36.22
N LEU A 652 6.11 -12.88 36.60
CA LEU A 652 6.28 -13.53 37.92
C LEU A 652 7.67 -14.18 38.03
N ASP A 653 8.16 -14.81 36.95
CA ASP A 653 9.52 -15.36 36.86
C ASP A 653 10.34 -14.75 35.71
N PHE A 654 11.07 -13.69 36.07
CA PHE A 654 11.95 -12.98 35.15
C PHE A 654 13.19 -13.79 34.70
N ILE A 655 13.60 -14.82 35.44
CA ILE A 655 14.73 -15.68 35.08
C ILE A 655 14.33 -16.57 33.91
N SER A 656 13.23 -17.32 34.03
CA SER A 656 12.73 -18.19 32.96
C SER A 656 12.50 -17.45 31.64
N TYR A 657 12.01 -16.21 31.70
CA TYR A 657 11.87 -15.36 30.52
C TYR A 657 13.22 -15.02 29.86
N ALA A 658 14.21 -14.60 30.66
CA ALA A 658 15.56 -14.28 30.16
C ALA A 658 16.26 -15.52 29.58
N GLU A 659 16.05 -16.70 30.18
CA GLU A 659 16.52 -17.98 29.65
C GLU A 659 15.88 -18.29 28.29
N GLY A 660 14.57 -18.09 28.15
CA GLY A 660 13.85 -18.24 26.89
C GLY A 660 14.43 -17.36 25.79
N ALA A 661 14.68 -16.07 26.09
CA ALA A 661 15.30 -15.14 25.15
C ALA A 661 16.73 -15.57 24.75
N LEU A 662 17.55 -16.04 25.72
CA LEU A 662 18.89 -16.55 25.47
C LEU A 662 18.88 -17.78 24.56
N HIS A 663 18.06 -18.78 24.87
CA HIS A 663 17.92 -20.00 24.07
C HIS A 663 17.41 -19.68 22.66
N PHE A 664 16.44 -18.77 22.55
CA PHE A 664 15.97 -18.30 21.26
C PHE A 664 17.12 -17.67 20.45
N MET A 665 17.92 -16.77 21.02
CA MET A 665 19.08 -16.16 20.35
C MET A 665 20.12 -17.20 19.92
N ARG A 666 20.37 -18.23 20.74
CA ARG A 666 21.27 -19.35 20.38
C ARG A 666 20.77 -20.13 19.17
N LEU A 667 19.45 -20.29 19.00
CA LEU A 667 18.89 -20.99 17.85
C LEU A 667 18.92 -20.15 16.57
N MET A 668 18.88 -18.81 16.67
CA MET A 668 18.91 -17.92 15.50
C MET A 668 20.14 -18.14 14.62
N LYS A 669 21.26 -18.59 15.20
CA LYS A 669 22.49 -18.93 14.46
C LYS A 669 22.30 -20.09 13.47
N HIS A 670 21.30 -20.95 13.67
CA HIS A 670 21.04 -22.11 12.82
C HIS A 670 19.90 -21.90 11.82
N ILE A 671 19.18 -20.79 11.95
CA ILE A 671 17.97 -20.55 11.18
C ILE A 671 18.28 -20.23 9.72
N HIS A 672 19.29 -19.42 9.45
CA HIS A 672 19.53 -18.94 8.09
C HIS A 672 20.56 -19.83 7.35
N ASP A 673 20.25 -20.29 6.14
CA ASP A 673 21.17 -21.09 5.29
C ASP A 673 21.15 -20.56 3.88
N GLY A 674 22.20 -19.85 3.49
CA GLY A 674 22.36 -19.37 2.11
C GLY A 674 21.10 -18.69 1.55
N ASN A 675 20.53 -17.75 2.32
CA ASN A 675 19.37 -16.90 1.99
C ASN A 675 17.97 -17.46 2.33
N LYS A 676 17.87 -18.59 3.05
CA LYS A 676 16.59 -19.16 3.46
C LYS A 676 16.51 -19.48 4.96
N ILE A 677 15.34 -19.25 5.54
CA ILE A 677 15.01 -19.65 6.93
C ILE A 677 14.65 -21.14 6.99
N LYS A 678 15.33 -21.91 7.84
CA LYS A 678 15.04 -23.32 8.11
C LYS A 678 13.78 -23.46 8.95
N TYR A 679 12.68 -23.84 8.32
CA TYR A 679 11.37 -24.03 8.97
C TYR A 679 11.45 -24.83 10.28
N LYS A 680 12.11 -25.99 10.29
CA LYS A 680 12.20 -26.83 11.50
C LYS A 680 12.88 -26.13 12.68
N VAL A 681 13.96 -25.40 12.43
CA VAL A 681 14.70 -24.66 13.46
C VAL A 681 13.89 -23.46 13.93
N PHE A 682 13.25 -22.75 13.00
CA PHE A 682 12.39 -21.62 13.34
C PHE A 682 11.19 -22.07 14.19
N LYS A 683 10.51 -23.16 13.82
CA LYS A 683 9.42 -23.75 14.61
C LYS A 683 9.88 -24.12 16.01
N GLN A 684 11.03 -24.79 16.13
CA GLN A 684 11.59 -25.13 17.45
C GLN A 684 11.88 -23.89 18.29
N ALA A 685 12.48 -22.84 17.70
CA ALA A 685 12.78 -21.59 18.39
C ALA A 685 11.50 -20.84 18.81
N ALA A 686 10.51 -20.80 17.92
CA ALA A 686 9.20 -20.21 18.18
C ALA A 686 8.49 -20.90 19.34
N ASN A 687 8.38 -22.22 19.27
CA ASN A 687 7.75 -23.03 20.30
C ASN A 687 8.48 -22.87 21.65
N LEU A 688 9.82 -22.86 21.65
CA LEU A 688 10.61 -22.65 22.86
C LEU A 688 10.33 -21.29 23.50
N LEU A 689 10.39 -20.24 22.68
CA LEU A 689 10.22 -18.88 23.17
C LEU A 689 8.84 -18.73 23.82
N ILE A 690 7.76 -19.04 23.08
CA ILE A 690 6.40 -18.86 23.60
C ILE A 690 6.15 -19.70 24.84
N ASN A 691 6.69 -20.93 24.91
CA ASN A 691 6.61 -21.72 26.13
C ASN A 691 7.31 -21.05 27.31
N LYS A 692 8.57 -20.62 27.16
CA LYS A 692 9.27 -19.93 28.25
C LYS A 692 8.60 -18.62 28.67
N ILE A 693 7.89 -17.95 27.77
CA ILE A 693 7.05 -16.79 28.12
C ILE A 693 5.89 -17.25 29.00
N CYS A 694 5.12 -18.26 28.61
CA CYS A 694 4.00 -18.75 29.40
C CYS A 694 4.45 -19.34 30.75
N GLU A 695 5.59 -20.02 30.80
CA GLU A 695 6.19 -20.57 32.01
C GLU A 695 6.49 -19.47 33.03
N SER A 696 6.86 -18.26 32.58
CA SER A 696 7.09 -17.12 33.47
C SER A 696 5.84 -16.61 34.21
N TYR A 697 4.65 -17.12 33.86
CA TYR A 697 3.39 -16.86 34.54
C TYR A 697 2.83 -18.08 35.25
N ALA A 698 3.24 -19.30 34.88
CA ALA A 698 2.67 -20.54 35.38
C ALA A 698 3.28 -20.93 36.74
N ASP A 699 2.49 -21.62 37.55
CA ASP A 699 2.92 -22.29 38.78
C ASP A 699 2.57 -23.79 38.74
N GLU A 700 2.78 -24.50 39.85
CA GLU A 700 2.54 -25.94 39.96
C GLU A 700 1.05 -26.35 39.88
N HIS A 701 0.13 -25.39 39.96
CA HIS A 701 -1.32 -25.58 39.85
C HIS A 701 -1.89 -25.16 38.49
N THR A 702 -1.08 -24.49 37.66
CA THR A 702 -1.48 -24.07 36.32
C THR A 702 -1.64 -25.27 35.37
N GLU A 703 -2.85 -25.52 34.91
CA GLU A 703 -3.12 -26.44 33.79
C GLU A 703 -3.15 -25.70 32.45
N TYR A 704 -3.61 -24.44 32.46
CA TYR A 704 -3.69 -23.60 31.28
C TYR A 704 -3.15 -22.20 31.53
N VAL A 705 -2.32 -21.72 30.63
CA VAL A 705 -1.94 -20.30 30.54
C VAL A 705 -2.87 -19.62 29.53
N LEU A 706 -3.70 -18.69 30.00
CA LEU A 706 -4.67 -17.97 29.18
C LEU A 706 -4.03 -16.69 28.60
N MET A 707 -3.97 -16.64 27.28
CA MET A 707 -3.49 -15.49 26.51
C MET A 707 -4.67 -14.71 25.94
N ASP A 708 -4.61 -13.38 26.02
CA ASP A 708 -5.65 -12.51 25.46
C ASP A 708 -5.35 -12.21 23.99
N ASN A 709 -6.10 -12.80 23.06
CA ASN A 709 -6.08 -12.50 21.61
C ASN A 709 -4.66 -12.29 21.03
N SER A 710 -3.71 -13.12 21.44
CA SER A 710 -2.28 -12.99 21.12
C SER A 710 -1.90 -13.71 19.82
N LEU A 711 -2.76 -14.62 19.39
CA LEU A 711 -2.83 -15.14 18.02
C LEU A 711 -4.20 -14.75 17.44
N HIS A 712 -4.21 -13.88 16.45
CA HIS A 712 -5.44 -13.41 15.81
C HIS A 712 -5.99 -14.47 14.85
N ILE A 713 -7.31 -14.52 14.73
CA ILE A 713 -8.00 -15.56 13.96
C ILE A 713 -7.66 -15.51 12.45
N SER A 714 -7.39 -14.34 11.87
CA SER A 714 -6.98 -14.20 10.46
C SER A 714 -5.64 -14.87 10.15
N THR A 715 -4.83 -15.10 11.16
CA THR A 715 -3.46 -15.56 11.06
C THR A 715 -3.27 -16.88 11.81
N ILE A 716 -4.38 -17.62 11.99
CA ILE A 716 -4.47 -18.89 12.70
C ILE A 716 -3.49 -19.96 12.18
N HIS A 717 -3.01 -19.88 10.94
CA HIS A 717 -1.93 -20.73 10.42
C HIS A 717 -0.64 -20.68 11.24
N ASN A 718 -0.42 -19.61 12.02
CA ASN A 718 0.74 -19.50 12.89
C ASN A 718 0.69 -20.45 14.11
N ILE A 719 -0.46 -21.07 14.40
CA ILE A 719 -0.56 -22.14 15.41
C ILE A 719 0.35 -23.33 15.09
N GLU A 720 0.74 -23.54 13.83
CA GLU A 720 1.66 -24.62 13.44
C GLU A 720 3.07 -24.48 14.05
N TYR A 721 3.41 -23.30 14.58
CA TYR A 721 4.70 -23.03 15.22
C TYR A 721 4.68 -23.23 16.74
N ILE A 722 3.51 -23.47 17.35
CA ILE A 722 3.33 -23.54 18.80
C ILE A 722 2.52 -24.80 19.12
N ASP A 723 3.20 -25.87 19.52
CA ASP A 723 2.62 -27.22 19.56
C ASP A 723 1.62 -27.43 20.70
N ASN A 724 1.77 -26.72 21.83
CA ASN A 724 0.91 -26.86 23.01
C ASN A 724 -0.17 -25.77 23.13
N MET A 725 -0.46 -25.06 22.04
CA MET A 725 -1.49 -24.02 21.99
C MET A 725 -2.84 -24.57 21.50
N GLN A 726 -3.91 -24.14 22.17
CA GLN A 726 -5.31 -24.32 21.80
C GLN A 726 -5.95 -22.96 21.55
N VAL A 727 -6.76 -22.87 20.49
CA VAL A 727 -7.31 -21.58 20.02
C VAL A 727 -8.82 -21.66 19.89
N LEU A 728 -9.50 -20.68 20.48
CA LEU A 728 -10.95 -20.53 20.42
C LEU A 728 -11.30 -19.41 19.45
N CYS A 729 -11.59 -19.78 18.20
CA CYS A 729 -11.96 -18.89 17.11
C CYS A 729 -13.40 -18.41 17.29
N THR A 730 -13.57 -17.17 17.76
CA THR A 730 -14.89 -16.61 18.06
C THR A 730 -15.46 -15.87 16.85
N TYR A 731 -16.71 -16.19 16.51
CA TYR A 731 -17.47 -15.49 15.48
C TYR A 731 -18.78 -14.97 16.06
N ARG A 732 -19.32 -13.93 15.43
CA ARG A 732 -20.51 -13.21 15.86
C ARG A 732 -21.41 -12.98 14.66
N ASP A 733 -22.71 -12.80 14.86
CA ASP A 733 -23.61 -12.40 13.78
C ASP A 733 -23.03 -11.17 13.06
N PRO A 734 -22.95 -11.16 11.71
CA PRO A 734 -22.34 -10.07 10.97
C PRO A 734 -23.05 -8.73 11.19
N ARG A 735 -24.36 -8.73 11.47
CA ARG A 735 -25.14 -7.52 11.78
C ARG A 735 -24.72 -6.97 13.15
N SER A 736 -24.60 -7.84 14.15
CA SER A 736 -24.19 -7.43 15.50
C SER A 736 -22.73 -7.01 15.57
N ASN A 737 -21.87 -7.71 14.83
CA ASN A 737 -20.47 -7.37 14.68
C ASN A 737 -20.29 -6.03 13.96
N TYR A 738 -21.09 -5.75 12.92
CA TYR A 738 -21.10 -4.45 12.24
C TYR A 738 -21.38 -3.33 13.22
N VAL A 739 -22.47 -3.44 14.00
CA VAL A 739 -22.85 -2.41 14.96
C VAL A 739 -21.81 -2.22 16.05
N ALA A 740 -21.20 -3.28 16.55
CA ALA A 740 -20.11 -3.18 17.51
C ALA A 740 -18.89 -2.47 16.92
N ARG A 741 -18.48 -2.82 15.69
CA ARG A 741 -17.37 -2.13 15.01
C ARG A 741 -17.71 -0.69 14.64
N VAL A 742 -18.97 -0.38 14.40
CA VAL A 742 -19.38 0.98 14.11
C VAL A 742 -19.37 1.85 15.37
N LYS A 743 -19.87 1.32 16.49
CA LYS A 743 -20.07 2.09 17.73
C LYS A 743 -18.90 2.05 18.72
N GLU A 744 -18.15 0.96 18.77
CA GLU A 744 -17.14 0.70 19.81
C GLU A 744 -15.70 0.79 19.28
N ASP A 745 -15.52 0.68 17.96
CA ASP A 745 -14.20 0.74 17.33
C ASP A 745 -13.90 2.16 16.83
N TRP A 746 -13.28 2.96 17.70
CA TRP A 746 -12.86 4.31 17.36
C TRP A 746 -11.88 4.39 16.17
N LYS A 747 -11.21 3.27 15.83
CA LYS A 747 -10.15 3.22 14.81
C LYS A 747 -10.67 2.78 13.44
N PHE A 748 -11.60 1.83 13.38
CA PHE A 748 -12.16 1.33 12.12
C PHE A 748 -13.64 1.68 11.90
N GLY A 749 -14.38 2.12 12.94
CA GLY A 749 -15.73 2.66 12.81
C GLY A 749 -15.83 3.73 11.72
N PRO A 750 -14.95 4.76 11.68
CA PRO A 750 -14.96 5.76 10.62
C PRO A 750 -14.71 5.20 9.21
N ARG A 751 -13.92 4.13 9.06
CA ARG A 751 -13.69 3.48 7.77
C ARG A 751 -14.87 2.65 7.30
N ILE A 752 -15.53 1.98 8.24
CA ILE A 752 -16.75 1.21 7.95
C ILE A 752 -17.86 2.16 7.53
N TYR A 753 -18.00 3.31 8.21
CA TYR A 753 -18.91 4.39 7.77
C TYR A 753 -18.55 4.92 6.37
N LYS A 754 -17.26 5.15 6.07
CA LYS A 754 -16.80 5.65 4.76
C LYS A 754 -17.04 4.66 3.62
N ASN A 755 -16.84 3.36 3.85
CA ASN A 755 -16.94 2.33 2.82
C ASN A 755 -18.34 1.70 2.71
N GLY A 756 -19.18 1.88 3.74
CA GLY A 756 -20.56 1.42 3.78
C GLY A 756 -20.74 -0.06 4.15
N PRO A 757 -21.99 -0.46 4.43
CA PRO A 757 -22.38 -1.81 4.85
C PRO A 757 -22.09 -2.90 3.81
N VAL A 758 -22.14 -2.58 2.51
CA VAL A 758 -21.86 -3.55 1.43
C VAL A 758 -20.39 -3.94 1.41
N ALA A 759 -19.47 -2.97 1.49
CA ALA A 759 -18.04 -3.24 1.54
C ALA A 759 -17.65 -4.01 2.81
N TYR A 760 -18.30 -3.68 3.94
CA TYR A 760 -18.17 -4.47 5.16
C TYR A 760 -18.63 -5.92 4.95
N ALA A 761 -19.79 -6.13 4.33
CA ALA A 761 -20.34 -7.47 4.11
C ALA A 761 -19.42 -8.33 3.24
N GLU A 762 -18.90 -7.78 2.14
CA GLU A 762 -17.94 -8.48 1.29
C GLU A 762 -16.62 -8.79 2.04
N SER A 763 -16.13 -7.85 2.85
CA SER A 763 -14.94 -8.06 3.71
C SER A 763 -15.17 -9.16 4.74
N TYR A 764 -16.34 -9.18 5.38
CA TYR A 764 -16.72 -10.20 6.36
C TYR A 764 -16.80 -11.59 5.71
N ARG A 765 -17.42 -11.70 4.52
CA ARG A 765 -17.47 -12.94 3.73
C ARG A 765 -16.06 -13.43 3.41
N HIS A 766 -15.24 -12.57 2.83
CA HIS A 766 -13.87 -12.91 2.45
C HIS A 766 -13.08 -13.41 3.67
N PHE A 767 -13.21 -12.73 4.81
CA PHE A 767 -12.54 -13.13 6.04
C PHE A 767 -13.00 -14.52 6.52
N ARG A 768 -14.31 -14.78 6.55
CA ARG A 768 -14.89 -16.06 6.97
C ARG A 768 -14.40 -17.21 6.07
N GLU A 769 -14.44 -17.01 4.76
CA GLU A 769 -14.01 -17.99 3.77
C GLU A 769 -12.49 -18.23 3.86
N TYR A 770 -11.70 -17.16 3.95
CA TYR A 770 -10.25 -17.24 4.11
C TYR A 770 -9.85 -18.00 5.38
N THR A 771 -10.46 -17.65 6.51
CA THR A 771 -10.18 -18.30 7.81
C THR A 771 -10.61 -19.76 7.80
N GLY A 772 -11.80 -20.07 7.27
CA GLY A 772 -12.29 -21.44 7.13
C GLY A 772 -11.33 -22.28 6.30
N ASN A 773 -10.89 -21.77 5.15
CA ASN A 773 -9.92 -22.41 4.28
C ASN A 773 -8.57 -22.65 4.99
N ILE A 774 -8.05 -21.67 5.74
CA ILE A 774 -6.83 -21.88 6.53
C ILE A 774 -7.01 -23.02 7.53
N ILE A 775 -8.08 -23.01 8.32
CA ILE A 775 -8.32 -24.00 9.37
C ILE A 775 -8.45 -25.41 8.77
N GLU A 776 -9.13 -25.54 7.63
CA GLU A 776 -9.26 -26.80 6.90
C GLU A 776 -7.91 -27.32 6.38
N ASN A 777 -7.01 -26.42 5.98
CA ASN A 777 -5.71 -26.76 5.38
C ASN A 777 -4.53 -26.74 6.37
N LEU A 778 -4.79 -26.57 7.68
CA LEU A 778 -3.76 -26.69 8.71
C LEU A 778 -3.10 -28.06 8.64
N LYS A 779 -1.76 -28.07 8.51
CA LYS A 779 -0.97 -29.32 8.43
C LYS A 779 -0.79 -29.97 9.79
N ASN A 780 -0.78 -29.15 10.85
CA ASN A 780 -0.60 -29.57 12.24
C ASN A 780 -1.57 -28.79 13.14
N ASN A 781 -1.84 -29.31 14.34
CA ASN A 781 -2.59 -28.63 15.40
C ASN A 781 -4.05 -28.26 15.04
N ARG A 782 -4.64 -28.81 13.98
CA ARG A 782 -6.06 -28.58 13.60
C ARG A 782 -7.02 -28.94 14.73
N ASP A 783 -6.79 -30.06 15.41
CA ASP A 783 -7.64 -30.53 16.52
C ASP A 783 -7.59 -29.60 17.76
N ASN A 784 -6.63 -28.67 17.79
CA ASN A 784 -6.48 -27.66 18.82
C ASN A 784 -7.20 -26.34 18.47
N VAL A 785 -7.88 -26.24 17.33
CA VAL A 785 -8.63 -25.05 16.91
C VAL A 785 -10.12 -25.34 16.96
N TRP A 786 -10.87 -24.57 17.75
CA TRP A 786 -12.32 -24.72 17.85
C TRP A 786 -13.05 -23.43 17.53
N THR A 787 -14.19 -23.58 16.88
CA THR A 787 -15.10 -22.48 16.56
C THR A 787 -16.05 -22.23 17.71
N VAL A 788 -16.20 -20.97 18.10
CA VAL A 788 -17.13 -20.51 19.13
C VAL A 788 -18.08 -19.48 18.52
N GLN A 789 -19.38 -19.71 18.63
CA GLN A 789 -20.40 -18.73 18.25
C GLN A 789 -20.69 -17.85 19.47
N PHE A 790 -20.50 -16.54 19.33
CA PHE A 790 -20.64 -15.57 20.42
C PHE A 790 -22.03 -15.59 21.05
N GLU A 791 -23.07 -15.68 20.22
CA GLU A 791 -24.46 -15.67 20.66
C GLU A 791 -24.79 -16.90 21.49
N ASP A 792 -24.38 -18.09 21.06
CA ASP A 792 -24.55 -19.34 21.82
C ASP A 792 -23.74 -19.28 23.13
N PHE A 793 -22.51 -18.77 23.06
CA PHE A 793 -21.64 -18.62 24.21
C PHE A 793 -22.21 -17.67 25.28
N VAL A 794 -22.84 -16.57 24.88
CA VAL A 794 -23.45 -15.61 25.82
C VAL A 794 -24.81 -16.11 26.31
N SER A 795 -25.63 -16.70 25.45
CA SER A 795 -27.02 -17.06 25.78
C SER A 795 -27.17 -18.40 26.50
N SER A 796 -26.24 -19.35 26.33
CA SER A 796 -26.35 -20.71 26.87
C SER A 796 -25.26 -21.03 27.89
N GLU A 797 -25.68 -21.32 29.12
CA GLU A 797 -24.80 -21.84 30.17
C GLU A 797 -24.29 -23.24 29.84
N ASP A 798 -25.15 -24.11 29.30
CA ASP A 798 -24.76 -25.46 28.89
C ASP A 798 -23.67 -25.43 27.82
N TYR A 799 -23.76 -24.50 26.86
CA TYR A 799 -22.72 -24.30 25.83
C TYR A 799 -21.37 -23.94 26.46
N ARG A 800 -21.36 -23.04 27.45
CA ARG A 800 -20.14 -22.65 28.17
C ARG A 800 -19.54 -23.83 28.94
N GLN A 801 -20.38 -24.58 29.65
CA GLN A 801 -19.94 -25.76 30.41
C GLN A 801 -19.45 -26.89 29.50
N ASP A 802 -20.09 -27.10 28.35
CA ASP A 802 -19.62 -28.03 27.31
C ASP A 802 -18.24 -27.62 26.78
N LEU A 803 -18.03 -26.33 26.53
CA LEU A 803 -16.75 -25.80 26.08
C LEU A 803 -15.64 -25.99 27.13
N ALA A 804 -15.94 -25.72 28.40
CA ALA A 804 -15.03 -26.00 29.52
C ALA A 804 -14.68 -27.50 29.62
N ARG A 805 -15.68 -28.38 29.49
CA ARG A 805 -15.46 -29.85 29.50
C ARG A 805 -14.62 -30.33 28.30
N LYS A 806 -14.76 -29.71 27.12
CA LYS A 806 -13.88 -29.98 25.95
C LYS A 806 -12.42 -29.61 26.23
N LEU A 807 -12.20 -28.56 27.01
CA LEU A 807 -10.88 -28.18 27.55
C LEU A 807 -10.42 -29.05 28.72
N LYS A 808 -11.24 -30.01 29.17
CA LYS A 808 -11.02 -30.83 30.37
C LYS A 808 -10.96 -30.01 31.67
N LEU A 809 -11.54 -28.80 31.66
CA LEU A 809 -11.74 -28.02 32.87
C LEU A 809 -12.97 -28.54 33.61
N ASP A 810 -12.93 -28.49 34.95
CA ASP A 810 -14.06 -28.89 35.81
C ASP A 810 -15.01 -27.70 36.05
N PRO A 811 -16.22 -27.68 35.46
CA PRO A 811 -17.16 -26.58 35.65
C PRO A 811 -17.65 -26.42 37.10
N ALA A 812 -17.48 -27.44 37.95
CA ALA A 812 -17.84 -27.35 39.37
C ALA A 812 -16.86 -26.49 40.18
N ARG A 813 -15.66 -26.24 39.64
CA ARG A 813 -14.61 -25.42 40.28
C ARG A 813 -14.57 -23.98 39.79
N GLN A 814 -15.45 -23.62 38.83
CA GLN A 814 -15.53 -22.27 38.30
C GLN A 814 -16.06 -21.29 39.35
N ASP A 815 -15.35 -20.18 39.57
CA ASP A 815 -15.80 -19.06 40.39
C ASP A 815 -16.75 -18.15 39.59
N ARG A 816 -17.97 -18.64 39.40
CA ARG A 816 -18.94 -18.12 38.44
C ARG A 816 -19.21 -16.63 38.64
N HIS A 817 -19.17 -15.89 37.52
CA HIS A 817 -19.57 -14.48 37.41
C HIS A 817 -18.68 -13.45 38.10
N THR A 818 -17.50 -13.87 38.56
CA THR A 818 -16.48 -12.95 39.07
C THR A 818 -15.88 -12.07 37.97
N HIS A 819 -15.77 -12.60 36.75
CA HIS A 819 -15.19 -11.91 35.61
C HIS A 819 -16.14 -11.82 34.42
N PHE A 820 -16.89 -12.88 34.12
CA PHE A 820 -17.83 -12.93 33.01
C PHE A 820 -19.29 -12.93 33.46
N LYS A 821 -20.00 -11.87 33.07
CA LYS A 821 -21.41 -11.68 33.37
C LYS A 821 -22.24 -11.79 32.08
N PRO A 822 -22.90 -12.93 31.83
CA PRO A 822 -23.65 -13.15 30.59
C PRO A 822 -24.73 -12.08 30.35
N TRP A 823 -25.40 -11.63 31.41
CA TRP A 823 -26.46 -10.61 31.33
C TRP A 823 -25.94 -9.22 30.94
N GLU A 824 -24.67 -8.89 31.18
CA GLU A 824 -24.07 -7.64 30.69
C GLU A 824 -23.71 -7.75 29.21
N SER A 825 -23.38 -8.96 28.75
CA SER A 825 -23.03 -9.26 27.36
C SER A 825 -24.25 -9.51 26.46
N ILE A 826 -25.41 -9.82 27.01
CA ILE A 826 -26.63 -10.14 26.23
C ILE A 826 -27.07 -8.98 25.33
N LYS A 827 -26.80 -7.74 25.75
CA LYS A 827 -27.09 -6.53 24.97
C LYS A 827 -26.36 -6.50 23.62
N ASN A 828 -25.29 -7.28 23.49
CA ASN A 828 -24.43 -7.36 22.32
C ASN A 828 -24.90 -8.43 21.31
N ILE A 829 -25.83 -9.33 21.66
CA ILE A 829 -26.33 -10.35 20.72
C ILE A 829 -27.20 -9.70 19.64
N ASP A 830 -28.17 -8.89 20.04
CA ASP A 830 -29.19 -8.31 19.16
C ASP A 830 -29.09 -6.77 19.06
N ASN A 831 -27.91 -6.20 19.31
CA ASN A 831 -27.70 -4.75 19.27
C ASN A 831 -28.11 -4.12 17.91
N TYR A 832 -28.01 -4.88 16.82
CA TYR A 832 -28.45 -4.47 15.49
C TYR A 832 -29.94 -4.17 15.39
N LYS A 833 -30.80 -4.79 16.22
CA LYS A 833 -32.24 -4.49 16.23
C LYS A 833 -32.55 -3.07 16.74
N ARG A 834 -31.63 -2.46 17.47
CA ARG A 834 -31.76 -1.10 18.05
C ARG A 834 -30.84 -0.09 17.37
N TYR A 835 -30.16 -0.49 16.29
CA TYR A 835 -29.26 0.39 15.56
C TYR A 835 -30.07 1.41 14.74
N GLU A 836 -29.68 2.68 14.76
CA GLU A 836 -30.47 3.74 14.11
C GLU A 836 -30.65 3.54 12.60
N ASN A 837 -29.67 2.98 11.90
CA ASN A 837 -29.74 2.76 10.46
C ASN A 837 -30.09 1.31 10.09
N GLN A 838 -31.39 0.98 10.12
CA GLN A 838 -31.88 -0.36 9.78
C GLN A 838 -31.69 -0.72 8.30
N GLU A 839 -31.54 0.25 7.40
CA GLU A 839 -31.29 0.00 5.98
C GLU A 839 -29.91 -0.67 5.78
N GLU A 840 -28.88 -0.19 6.49
CA GLU A 840 -27.55 -0.80 6.48
C GLU A 840 -27.59 -2.26 6.96
N ILE A 841 -28.38 -2.55 7.99
CA ILE A 841 -28.57 -3.91 8.51
C ILE A 841 -29.25 -4.82 7.48
N LEU A 842 -30.27 -4.31 6.78
CA LEU A 842 -30.94 -5.06 5.71
C LEU A 842 -29.97 -5.40 4.57
N GLN A 843 -29.09 -4.47 4.17
CA GLN A 843 -28.07 -4.73 3.15
C GLN A 843 -27.10 -5.83 3.57
N ILE A 844 -26.64 -5.82 4.83
CA ILE A 844 -25.79 -6.88 5.39
C ILE A 844 -26.53 -8.22 5.42
N GLN A 845 -27.80 -8.22 5.87
CA GLN A 845 -28.64 -9.40 5.92
C GLN A 845 -28.84 -10.03 4.54
N GLN A 846 -29.10 -9.23 3.51
CA GLN A 846 -29.26 -9.72 2.14
C GLN A 846 -27.95 -10.27 1.56
N LYS A 847 -26.81 -9.70 1.94
CA LYS A 847 -25.48 -10.08 1.43
C LYS A 847 -24.83 -11.26 2.14
N LEU A 848 -25.21 -11.53 3.39
CA LEU A 848 -24.61 -12.57 4.24
C LEU A 848 -25.64 -13.52 4.89
N PRO A 849 -26.67 -14.00 4.17
CA PRO A 849 -27.70 -14.86 4.76
C PRO A 849 -27.12 -16.13 5.41
N GLN A 850 -26.03 -16.68 4.86
CA GLN A 850 -25.38 -17.89 5.36
C GLN A 850 -24.61 -17.73 6.68
N TYR A 851 -24.38 -16.49 7.13
CA TYR A 851 -23.63 -16.20 8.36
C TYR A 851 -24.49 -15.57 9.44
N LEU A 852 -25.79 -15.40 9.20
CA LEU A 852 -26.71 -14.88 10.20
C LEU A 852 -26.87 -15.92 11.30
N TRP A 853 -26.82 -15.45 12.53
CA TRP A 853 -27.23 -16.27 13.65
C TRP A 853 -28.75 -16.26 13.70
N GLU A 854 -29.34 -17.42 13.38
CA GLU A 854 -30.73 -17.70 13.64
C GLU A 854 -30.77 -18.56 14.89
N GLN A 855 -31.57 -18.18 15.90
CA GLN A 855 -31.90 -19.13 16.95
C GLN A 855 -32.45 -20.36 16.25
N GLN A 856 -31.71 -21.48 16.28
CA GLN A 856 -32.34 -22.76 16.03
C GLN A 856 -33.55 -22.77 16.96
N SER A 857 -34.72 -22.80 16.35
CA SER A 857 -35.97 -22.82 17.06
C SER A 857 -35.94 -24.13 17.83
N ASN A 858 -35.57 -24.07 19.11
CA ASN A 858 -35.94 -25.08 20.08
C ASN A 858 -37.46 -24.98 20.26
N THR A 859 -38.17 -25.42 19.24
CA THR A 859 -39.54 -25.90 19.33
C THR A 859 -39.44 -27.42 19.35
N THR A 860 -39.59 -27.93 20.58
CA THR A 860 -39.80 -29.33 21.01
C THR A 860 -38.64 -30.31 20.90
#